data_AF-A0A7X6VZ07-F1
#
_entry.id   AF-A0A7X6VZ07-F1
#
_cell.length_a   1.000
_cell.length_b   1.000
_cell.length_c   1.000
_cell.angle_alpha   90.00
_cell.angle_beta   90.00
_cell.angle_gamma   90.00
#
_symmetry.space_group_name_H-M   'P 1'
#
loop_
_entity.id
_entity.type
_entity.pdbx_description
1 polymer ?
#
loop_
_entity_poly.entity_id
_entity_poly.type
_entity_poly.pdbx_seq_one_letter_code
_entity_poly.pdbx_strand_id
1 'polypeptide(L)'
;MPTVLNAELDPGSRYDNYEIVERIGRGAHTQVYRARGFLGREVALKLFDREVPLERIEREARIAGAVKLRESPYVVTCDGRPGRWHNDRFFLVMDFVDGELLRKRIERGERPTLDTFCTTALGLLEGVKAFHEHTDPDGNPMPYLHSDIKPDNIAITADDRPVLLDLGSAGEPRVDVFEGTIGYVPPDSILGTEMQFSESADLFALGVTLWEWLFGQRPYENPVVGDTPKLPESGTNAIPDPLLAWLRRAVATKAGDRFASAEEMRAALVSATTPPAVAPPPPEPEALVTPPLIAEPCHNPFTSYLNSLSSASAGNENATAESQVGNPLFDRVMVPHPLADLLYRKLVEERRSVILTGNAGDGKTTLASEVFRRVMGQLRSLRQREEIPRANLTIIKDMSELAEEQREATLLEAMRARDTTWLIVSNTGTLINSARRAAPKLKLPEDQIESELLTHLEADEPKLVLGERFLLINLGRFDSIDAACEVFARMLDAQNWEECNGCGCADGCPILANIRLLQEHAEVVRGRVALLYRRLYEYGVRLTMRQMTGHLAYAITGGRTCEELAKRSWIARAEADTGALFFNLFFGDDGDQPLPEAGQLVPIQRVREAEFGVTLDPLFERSAWMKGGDGLPLHGSAQAVFQRLRQPCQGDDGAEGYAGACGAPVRRQARRLVYFFGSLEDEKDRRYLSTFIQSPMLLESMRFAPGTDTMPRLVERRHRVRVLQVLQEFFTGIRLPEDQGMDHLYITLNRRDGNAATQVVLADFRAEEFRIEVLPRYQGVPHTGGIWRLRHESGVAMDLDLFFLDFVARRYEGEIAQELTAYYADRLERFKVGLLRTRQEAGPPDENQLRLLRIGPDRRFEVIEVAITDQGLEVLR
;
A
#
# COMPACT_ATOMS: atom_id res chain seq x y z
N MET A 1 15.50 -38.42 2.89
CA MET A 1 14.31 -37.87 3.58
C MET A 1 14.36 -36.37 3.49
N PRO A 2 13.27 -35.66 3.19
CA PRO A 2 13.29 -34.21 3.19
C PRO A 2 13.52 -33.73 4.63
N THR A 3 14.65 -33.06 4.87
CA THR A 3 14.99 -32.47 6.17
C THR A 3 13.99 -31.36 6.45
N VAL A 4 13.18 -31.50 7.50
CA VAL A 4 12.23 -30.46 7.91
C VAL A 4 13.05 -29.20 8.26
N LEU A 5 12.78 -28.09 7.57
CA LEU A 5 13.42 -26.81 7.85
C LEU A 5 13.07 -26.37 9.28
N ASN A 6 14.07 -26.00 10.08
CA ASN A 6 13.92 -25.58 11.48
C ASN A 6 13.22 -26.62 12.39
N ALA A 7 13.52 -27.91 12.22
CA ALA A 7 12.94 -29.01 13.00
C ALA A 7 13.03 -28.79 14.52
N GLU A 8 11.98 -29.14 15.28
CA GLU A 8 12.02 -29.07 16.74
C GLU A 8 13.01 -30.10 17.32
N LEU A 9 13.70 -29.75 18.41
CA LEU A 9 14.54 -30.68 19.16
C LEU A 9 13.70 -31.52 20.12
N ASP A 10 13.88 -32.85 20.07
CA ASP A 10 13.18 -33.78 20.96
C ASP A 10 13.77 -33.77 22.38
N PRO A 11 12.94 -33.93 23.44
CA PRO A 11 13.41 -34.23 24.79
C PRO A 11 14.44 -35.37 24.82
N GLY A 12 15.55 -35.16 25.53
CA GLY A 12 16.69 -36.09 25.59
C GLY A 12 17.72 -35.91 24.48
N SER A 13 17.49 -35.03 23.50
CA SER A 13 18.51 -34.65 22.51
C SER A 13 19.72 -34.02 23.20
N ARG A 14 20.92 -34.46 22.84
CA ARG A 14 22.18 -33.99 23.43
C ARG A 14 23.13 -33.46 22.38
N TYR A 15 23.71 -32.29 22.65
CA TYR A 15 24.78 -31.72 21.85
C TYR A 15 25.71 -30.88 22.71
N ASP A 16 27.01 -31.08 22.55
CA ASP A 16 28.06 -30.49 23.40
C ASP A 16 27.77 -30.77 24.90
N ASN A 17 27.61 -29.74 25.72
CA ASN A 17 27.36 -29.86 27.17
C ASN A 17 25.88 -29.72 27.55
N TYR A 18 24.97 -29.80 26.58
CA TYR A 18 23.54 -29.54 26.82
C TYR A 18 22.65 -30.73 26.45
N GLU A 19 21.73 -31.04 27.35
CA GLU A 19 20.64 -32.00 27.16
C GLU A 19 19.30 -31.28 27.16
N ILE A 20 18.50 -31.41 26.09
CA ILE A 20 17.15 -30.84 26.01
C ILE A 20 16.24 -31.58 26.98
N VAL A 21 15.59 -30.85 27.88
CA VAL A 21 14.58 -31.39 28.81
C VAL A 21 13.21 -31.28 28.17
N GLU A 22 12.81 -30.07 27.78
CA GLU A 22 11.50 -29.79 27.19
C GLU A 22 11.53 -28.46 26.42
N ARG A 23 10.59 -28.28 25.49
CA ARG A 23 10.37 -26.98 24.84
C ARG A 23 9.49 -26.11 25.74
N ILE A 24 9.99 -24.93 26.09
CA ILE A 24 9.30 -23.99 26.99
C ILE A 24 8.70 -22.79 26.27
N GLY A 25 9.09 -22.52 25.02
CA GLY A 25 8.54 -21.42 24.24
C GLY A 25 8.79 -21.54 22.73
N ARG A 26 8.05 -20.77 21.94
CA ARG A 26 8.25 -20.58 20.49
C ARG A 26 7.95 -19.13 20.13
N GLY A 27 8.93 -18.45 19.55
CA GLY A 27 8.79 -17.12 18.97
C GLY A 27 8.53 -17.18 17.46
N ALA A 28 8.46 -16.01 16.81
CA ALA A 28 8.25 -15.91 15.36
C ALA A 28 9.39 -16.55 14.55
N HIS A 29 10.63 -16.46 15.05
CA HIS A 29 11.85 -16.96 14.39
C HIS A 29 12.78 -17.74 15.34
N THR A 30 12.26 -18.20 16.48
CA THR A 30 13.06 -18.83 17.55
C THR A 30 12.29 -19.92 18.30
N GLN A 31 13.02 -20.86 18.88
CA GLN A 31 12.49 -21.95 19.71
C GLN A 31 13.27 -21.96 21.04
N VAL A 32 12.56 -21.96 22.17
CA VAL A 32 13.20 -21.89 23.50
C VAL A 32 13.00 -23.21 24.24
N TYR A 33 14.10 -23.77 24.72
CA TYR A 33 14.14 -25.06 25.42
C TYR A 33 14.69 -24.92 26.82
N ARG A 34 14.08 -25.60 27.79
CA ARG A 34 14.74 -25.91 29.05
C ARG A 34 15.76 -27.01 28.78
N ALA A 35 16.99 -26.80 29.20
CA ALA A 35 18.07 -27.75 29.02
C ALA A 35 18.88 -27.90 30.29
N ARG A 36 19.58 -29.03 30.41
CA ARG A 36 20.56 -29.30 31.46
C ARG A 36 21.95 -29.06 30.89
N GLY A 37 22.65 -28.07 31.42
CA GLY A 37 24.03 -27.71 31.05
C GLY A 37 25.10 -28.42 31.88
N PHE A 38 26.33 -27.90 31.82
CA PHE A 38 27.47 -28.39 32.59
C PHE A 38 27.17 -28.48 34.10
N LEU A 39 27.61 -29.57 34.75
CA LEU A 39 27.35 -29.88 36.17
C LEU A 39 25.87 -30.00 36.59
N GLY A 40 24.95 -30.14 35.63
CA GLY A 40 23.53 -30.33 35.92
C GLY A 40 22.74 -29.05 36.17
N ARG A 41 23.34 -27.87 35.93
CA ARG A 41 22.65 -26.58 36.01
C ARG A 41 21.54 -26.51 34.95
N GLU A 42 20.37 -26.01 35.33
CA GLU A 42 19.29 -25.74 34.39
C GLU A 42 19.53 -24.41 33.66
N VAL A 43 19.36 -24.43 32.34
CA VAL A 43 19.53 -23.29 31.46
C VAL A 43 18.38 -23.23 30.46
N ALA A 44 18.11 -22.04 29.93
CA ALA A 44 17.24 -21.87 28.76
C ALA A 44 18.11 -21.75 27.50
N LEU A 45 17.83 -22.55 26.47
CA LEU A 45 18.45 -22.46 25.16
C LEU A 45 17.48 -21.81 24.18
N LYS A 46 17.81 -20.60 23.72
CA LYS A 46 17.08 -19.91 22.64
C LYS A 46 17.74 -20.24 21.30
N LEU A 47 17.13 -21.14 20.54
CA LEU A 47 17.59 -21.62 19.24
C LEU A 47 16.95 -20.78 18.12
N PHE A 48 17.75 -20.26 17.20
CA PHE A 48 17.30 -19.38 16.12
C PHE A 48 17.03 -20.16 14.84
N ASP A 49 15.99 -19.78 14.11
CA ASP A 49 15.72 -20.31 12.78
C ASP A 49 16.84 -19.95 11.80
N ARG A 50 17.04 -20.78 10.76
CA ARG A 50 18.16 -20.61 9.80
C ARG A 50 18.16 -19.28 9.04
N GLU A 51 16.99 -18.66 8.93
CA GLU A 51 16.77 -17.43 8.16
C GLU A 51 17.13 -16.18 8.97
N VAL A 52 17.39 -16.31 10.28
CA VAL A 52 17.77 -15.17 11.14
C VAL A 52 19.21 -14.74 10.81
N PRO A 53 19.43 -13.47 10.41
CA PRO A 53 20.77 -12.96 10.12
C PRO A 53 21.69 -13.05 11.34
N LEU A 54 22.96 -13.40 11.12
CA LEU A 54 23.95 -13.54 12.20
C LEU A 54 24.12 -12.22 12.98
N GLU A 55 24.06 -11.08 12.30
CA GLU A 55 24.21 -9.76 12.90
C GLU A 55 23.14 -9.51 13.98
N ARG A 56 21.91 -9.99 13.77
CA ARG A 56 20.81 -9.88 14.74
C ARG A 56 21.08 -10.74 15.97
N ILE A 57 21.63 -11.95 15.78
CA ILE A 57 21.96 -12.88 16.85
C ILE A 57 23.14 -12.34 17.68
N GLU A 58 24.17 -11.81 17.02
CA GLU A 58 25.32 -11.18 17.67
C GLU A 58 24.92 -9.92 18.44
N ARG A 59 24.00 -9.10 17.90
CA ARG A 59 23.44 -7.95 18.60
C ARG A 59 22.73 -8.36 19.88
N GLU A 60 21.84 -9.36 19.81
CA GLU A 60 21.14 -9.89 20.98
C GLU A 60 22.12 -10.43 22.02
N ALA A 61 23.11 -11.22 21.59
CA ALA A 61 24.14 -11.79 22.47
C ALA A 61 24.96 -10.70 23.17
N ARG A 62 25.38 -9.66 22.44
CA ARG A 62 26.14 -8.53 22.95
C ARG A 62 25.38 -7.78 24.04
N ILE A 63 24.11 -7.46 23.78
CA ILE A 63 23.26 -6.70 24.71
C ILE A 63 23.00 -7.56 25.95
N ALA A 64 22.57 -8.81 25.78
CA ALA A 64 22.31 -9.71 26.89
C ALA A 64 23.57 -10.02 27.74
N GLY A 65 24.77 -9.89 27.15
CA GLY A 65 26.06 -10.01 27.83
C GLY A 65 26.57 -8.74 28.51
N ALA A 66 25.88 -7.60 28.40
CA ALA A 66 26.32 -6.33 28.97
C ALA A 66 26.33 -6.35 30.50
N VAL A 67 27.38 -5.81 31.12
CA VAL A 67 27.66 -5.93 32.57
C VAL A 67 26.47 -5.49 33.43
N LYS A 68 25.93 -4.27 33.21
CA LYS A 68 24.78 -3.75 33.98
C LYS A 68 23.52 -4.63 33.87
N LEU A 69 23.30 -5.28 32.73
CA LEU A 69 22.16 -6.15 32.52
C LEU A 69 22.35 -7.49 33.24
N ARG A 70 23.57 -8.04 33.23
CA ARG A 70 23.93 -9.27 33.98
C ARG A 70 23.88 -9.09 35.49
N GLU A 71 24.08 -7.87 35.98
CA GLU A 71 24.00 -7.55 37.41
C GLU A 71 22.56 -7.26 37.89
N SER A 72 21.63 -7.03 36.96
CA SER A 72 20.24 -6.74 37.31
C SER A 72 19.47 -8.02 37.65
N PRO A 73 18.85 -8.12 38.84
CA PRO A 73 18.03 -9.28 39.20
C PRO A 73 16.67 -9.32 38.48
N TYR A 74 16.35 -8.31 37.68
CA TYR A 74 15.08 -8.14 36.97
C TYR A 74 15.20 -8.33 35.44
N VAL A 75 16.38 -8.73 34.95
CA VAL A 75 16.64 -9.03 33.54
C VAL A 75 17.27 -10.42 33.45
N VAL A 76 16.90 -11.20 32.44
CA VAL A 76 17.52 -12.52 32.23
C VAL A 76 18.99 -12.38 31.85
N THR A 77 19.84 -13.18 32.47
CA THR A 77 21.27 -13.22 32.16
C THR A 77 21.53 -14.14 30.98
N CYS A 78 22.43 -13.72 30.08
CA CYS A 78 22.96 -14.55 29.00
C CYS A 78 24.49 -14.70 29.11
N ASP A 79 25.02 -15.82 28.62
CA ASP A 79 26.47 -16.07 28.55
C ASP A 79 27.20 -15.21 27.50
N GLY A 80 26.46 -14.43 26.70
CA GLY A 80 26.99 -13.41 25.80
C GLY A 80 27.72 -13.92 24.56
N ARG A 81 27.67 -15.23 24.28
CA ARG A 81 28.28 -15.85 23.09
C ARG A 81 27.32 -16.84 22.42
N PRO A 82 27.09 -16.74 21.10
CA PRO A 82 26.26 -17.70 20.38
C PRO A 82 26.97 -19.05 20.19
N GLY A 83 26.26 -20.13 20.48
CA GLY A 83 26.64 -21.50 20.14
C GLY A 83 25.99 -21.97 18.83
N ARG A 84 26.40 -23.13 18.30
CA ARG A 84 25.78 -23.74 17.11
C ARG A 84 25.37 -25.17 17.38
N TRP A 85 24.08 -25.48 17.32
CA TRP A 85 23.57 -26.83 17.51
C TRP A 85 23.87 -27.68 16.27
N HIS A 86 24.68 -28.74 16.40
CA HIS A 86 25.18 -29.59 15.29
C HIS A 86 25.76 -28.83 14.08
N ASN A 87 26.40 -27.66 14.30
CA ASN A 87 26.87 -26.79 13.22
C ASN A 87 25.77 -26.38 12.21
N ASP A 88 24.51 -26.36 12.66
CA ASP A 88 23.35 -25.99 11.85
C ASP A 88 22.83 -24.61 12.30
N ARG A 89 21.96 -24.60 13.32
CA ARG A 89 21.32 -23.40 13.86
C ARG A 89 22.07 -22.80 15.04
N PHE A 90 22.04 -21.47 15.14
CA PHE A 90 22.61 -20.75 16.28
C PHE A 90 21.72 -20.86 17.52
N PHE A 91 22.31 -20.86 18.71
CA PHE A 91 21.59 -20.72 19.97
C PHE A 91 22.27 -19.78 20.96
N LEU A 92 21.49 -19.17 21.85
CA LEU A 92 21.98 -18.48 23.04
C LEU A 92 21.65 -19.26 24.30
N VAL A 93 22.57 -19.23 25.27
CA VAL A 93 22.42 -19.83 26.59
C VAL A 93 22.03 -18.73 27.56
N MET A 94 20.89 -18.92 28.23
CA MET A 94 20.30 -18.00 29.18
C MET A 94 20.06 -18.70 30.52
N ASP A 95 19.99 -17.92 31.59
CA ASP A 95 19.52 -18.43 32.87
C ASP A 95 18.08 -18.92 32.74
N PHE A 96 17.82 -20.14 33.24
CA PHE A 96 16.46 -20.63 33.34
C PHE A 96 15.76 -19.90 34.49
N VAL A 97 14.76 -19.10 34.14
CA VAL A 97 13.92 -18.40 35.12
C VAL A 97 12.75 -19.32 35.48
N ASP A 98 12.82 -19.91 36.67
CA ASP A 98 11.74 -20.73 37.22
C ASP A 98 10.59 -19.84 37.71
N GLY A 99 9.66 -19.57 36.81
CA GLY A 99 8.54 -18.65 37.02
C GLY A 99 7.45 -18.77 35.95
N GLU A 100 6.32 -18.14 36.21
CA GLU A 100 5.19 -18.12 35.29
C GLU A 100 5.14 -16.79 34.52
N LEU A 101 4.84 -16.84 33.22
CA LEU A 101 4.67 -15.63 32.40
C LEU A 101 3.49 -14.77 32.92
N LEU A 102 3.70 -13.46 33.01
CA LEU A 102 2.68 -12.50 33.43
C LEU A 102 1.44 -12.58 32.55
N ARG A 103 1.61 -12.82 31.24
CA ARG A 103 0.52 -13.12 30.29
C ARG A 103 -0.46 -14.18 30.82
N LYS A 104 0.06 -15.31 31.32
CA LYS A 104 -0.77 -16.43 31.81
C LYS A 104 -1.56 -16.05 33.06
N ARG A 105 -0.99 -15.22 33.95
CA ARG A 105 -1.72 -14.67 35.11
C ARG A 105 -2.87 -13.77 34.67
N ILE A 106 -2.64 -12.88 33.70
CA ILE A 106 -3.66 -11.97 33.14
C ILE A 106 -4.82 -12.76 32.51
N GLU A 107 -4.50 -13.75 31.67
CA GLU A 107 -5.48 -14.62 30.97
C GLU A 107 -6.33 -15.46 31.93
N ARG A 108 -5.76 -15.89 33.07
CA ARG A 108 -6.51 -16.58 34.13
C ARG A 108 -7.41 -15.64 34.94
N GLY A 109 -7.43 -14.35 34.61
CA GLY A 109 -8.22 -13.34 35.30
C GLY A 109 -7.61 -12.87 36.62
N GLU A 110 -6.36 -13.26 36.93
CA GLU A 110 -5.68 -12.84 38.14
C GLU A 110 -5.33 -11.35 38.05
N ARG A 111 -5.64 -10.60 39.11
CA ARG A 111 -5.31 -9.19 39.25
C ARG A 111 -4.47 -9.00 40.51
N PRO A 112 -3.43 -8.15 40.48
CA PRO A 112 -2.56 -7.97 41.62
C PRO A 112 -3.26 -7.20 42.75
N THR A 113 -2.80 -7.41 43.97
CA THR A 113 -3.04 -6.43 45.04
C THR A 113 -2.24 -5.15 44.75
N LEU A 114 -2.60 -4.01 45.33
CA LEU A 114 -1.82 -2.78 45.13
C LEU A 114 -0.35 -2.93 45.59
N ASP A 115 -0.10 -3.69 46.66
CA ASP A 115 1.25 -3.93 47.16
C ASP A 115 2.08 -4.79 46.18
N THR A 116 1.49 -5.88 45.68
CA THR A 116 2.08 -6.72 44.64
C THR A 116 2.34 -5.92 43.37
N PHE A 117 1.35 -5.13 42.93
CA PHE A 117 1.47 -4.27 41.76
C PHE A 117 2.65 -3.30 41.88
N CYS A 118 2.76 -2.61 43.02
CA CYS A 118 3.83 -1.63 43.23
C CYS A 118 5.20 -2.30 43.31
N THR A 119 5.32 -3.42 44.03
CA THR A 119 6.57 -4.16 44.16
C THR A 119 7.06 -4.67 42.79
N THR A 120 6.15 -5.25 41.98
CA THR A 120 6.48 -5.71 40.64
C THR A 120 6.80 -4.55 39.69
N ALA A 121 6.04 -3.45 39.74
CA ALA A 121 6.30 -2.27 38.91
C ALA A 121 7.66 -1.64 39.22
N LEU A 122 8.05 -1.57 40.50
CA LEU A 122 9.38 -1.11 40.92
C LEU A 122 10.49 -2.04 40.42
N GLY A 123 10.31 -3.36 40.51
CA GLY A 123 11.27 -4.32 39.98
C GLY A 123 11.46 -4.20 38.46
N LEU A 124 10.37 -4.08 37.71
CA LEU A 124 10.43 -3.87 36.26
C LEU A 124 11.09 -2.53 35.89
N LEU A 125 10.83 -1.46 36.65
CA LEU A 125 11.48 -0.17 36.44
C LEU A 125 13.00 -0.22 36.69
N GLU A 126 13.46 -0.97 37.69
CA GLU A 126 14.89 -1.23 37.90
C GLU A 126 15.50 -2.05 36.74
N GLY A 127 14.74 -3.01 36.20
CA GLY A 127 15.13 -3.73 34.99
C GLY A 127 15.30 -2.81 33.78
N VAL A 128 14.30 -1.97 33.49
CA VAL A 128 14.34 -0.98 32.39
C VAL A 128 15.46 0.05 32.59
N LYS A 129 15.65 0.52 33.82
CA LYS A 129 16.74 1.43 34.18
C LYS A 129 18.12 0.82 33.88
N ALA A 130 18.31 -0.48 34.10
CA ALA A 130 19.57 -1.15 33.76
C ALA A 130 19.88 -1.12 32.25
N PHE A 131 18.87 -1.09 31.38
CA PHE A 131 19.03 -0.85 29.94
C PHE A 131 19.39 0.61 29.65
N HIS A 132 18.59 1.55 30.16
CA HIS A 132 18.71 2.98 29.86
C HIS A 132 19.99 3.61 30.41
N GLU A 133 20.51 3.11 31.54
CA GLU A 133 21.76 3.59 32.12
C GLU A 133 23.00 2.83 31.62
N HIS A 134 22.89 2.02 30.57
CA HIS A 134 24.06 1.34 30.00
C HIS A 134 25.14 2.36 29.57
N THR A 135 26.40 1.98 29.77
CA THR A 135 27.57 2.75 29.37
C THR A 135 28.51 1.88 28.55
N ASP A 136 29.19 2.49 27.59
CA ASP A 136 30.24 1.81 26.83
C ASP A 136 31.46 1.46 27.73
N PRO A 137 32.45 0.70 27.24
CA PRO A 137 33.64 0.35 28.01
C PRO A 137 34.49 1.56 28.48
N ASP A 138 34.35 2.71 27.82
CA ASP A 138 35.04 3.96 28.16
C ASP A 138 34.26 4.80 29.19
N GLY A 139 33.06 4.34 29.59
CA GLY A 139 32.21 4.98 30.58
C GLY A 139 31.27 6.05 30.02
N ASN A 140 31.16 6.17 28.69
CA ASN A 140 30.24 7.13 28.07
C ASN A 140 28.80 6.58 28.11
N PRO A 141 27.78 7.44 28.30
CA PRO A 141 26.38 7.03 28.21
C PRO A 141 26.06 6.44 26.83
N MET A 142 25.60 5.20 26.81
CA MET A 142 25.19 4.50 25.60
C MET A 142 23.94 3.66 25.95
N PRO A 143 22.75 4.28 26.04
CA PRO A 143 21.54 3.59 26.48
C PRO A 143 21.22 2.43 25.53
N TYR A 144 20.80 1.31 26.10
CA TYR A 144 20.07 0.29 25.37
C TYR A 144 18.58 0.44 25.63
N LEU A 145 17.78 -0.08 24.71
CA LEU A 145 16.32 -0.13 24.76
C LEU A 145 15.89 -1.60 24.69
N HIS A 146 14.86 -1.98 25.43
CA HIS A 146 14.30 -3.33 25.35
C HIS A 146 13.43 -3.50 24.09
N SER A 147 12.66 -2.46 23.73
CA SER A 147 11.85 -2.35 22.50
C SER A 147 10.69 -3.34 22.30
N ASP A 148 10.43 -4.25 23.25
CA ASP A 148 9.30 -5.20 23.18
C ASP A 148 8.82 -5.62 24.59
N ILE A 149 8.67 -4.63 25.48
CA ILE A 149 8.14 -4.87 26.84
C ILE A 149 6.64 -5.17 26.75
N LYS A 150 6.27 -6.39 27.17
CA LYS A 150 4.88 -6.87 27.20
C LYS A 150 4.74 -8.03 28.19
N PRO A 151 3.53 -8.39 28.65
CA PRO A 151 3.32 -9.49 29.61
C PRO A 151 3.88 -10.85 29.17
N ASP A 152 4.02 -11.09 27.87
CA ASP A 152 4.57 -12.32 27.29
C ASP A 152 6.08 -12.47 27.52
N ASN A 153 6.77 -11.34 27.73
CA ASN A 153 8.23 -11.28 27.93
C ASN A 153 8.62 -11.05 29.39
N ILE A 154 7.68 -11.17 30.33
CA ILE A 154 7.89 -11.01 31.78
C ILE A 154 7.52 -12.31 32.48
N ALA A 155 8.47 -12.92 33.19
CA ALA A 155 8.20 -14.02 34.12
C ALA A 155 8.10 -13.49 35.55
N ILE A 156 7.16 -14.04 36.32
CA ILE A 156 7.05 -13.85 37.76
C ILE A 156 7.50 -15.14 38.43
N THR A 157 8.61 -15.08 39.17
CA THR A 157 9.18 -16.22 39.88
C THR A 157 8.33 -16.62 41.09
N ALA A 158 8.65 -17.77 41.70
CA ALA A 158 7.94 -18.25 42.89
C ALA A 158 8.06 -17.32 44.11
N ASP A 159 9.10 -16.47 44.15
CA ASP A 159 9.31 -15.39 45.12
C ASP A 159 8.68 -14.05 44.70
N ASP A 160 7.74 -14.05 43.74
CA ASP A 160 7.02 -12.89 43.20
C ASP A 160 7.91 -11.78 42.59
N ARG A 161 9.13 -12.13 42.19
CA ARG A 161 10.05 -11.22 41.51
C ARG A 161 9.80 -11.23 40.00
N PRO A 162 9.65 -10.06 39.33
CA PRO A 162 9.57 -9.99 37.88
C PRO A 162 10.93 -10.11 37.21
N VAL A 163 10.99 -10.79 36.07
CA VAL A 163 12.20 -10.89 35.24
C VAL A 163 11.85 -10.68 33.77
N LEU A 164 12.52 -9.72 33.11
CA LEU A 164 12.44 -9.47 31.67
C LEU A 164 13.26 -10.51 30.90
N LEU A 165 12.65 -11.16 29.91
CA LEU A 165 13.23 -12.31 29.22
C LEU A 165 13.76 -12.02 27.81
N ASP A 166 12.94 -11.50 26.90
CA ASP A 166 13.26 -11.53 25.47
C ASP A 166 13.96 -10.26 24.98
N LEU A 167 15.24 -10.38 24.60
CA LEU A 167 16.07 -9.27 24.14
C LEU A 167 16.26 -9.22 22.61
N GLY A 168 15.46 -9.98 21.85
CA GLY A 168 15.61 -10.11 20.39
C GLY A 168 15.31 -8.85 19.57
N SER A 169 14.66 -7.85 20.18
CA SER A 169 14.40 -6.52 19.59
C SER A 169 15.25 -5.42 20.24
N ALA A 170 16.04 -5.77 21.27
CA ALA A 170 16.82 -4.81 22.02
C ALA A 170 17.92 -4.18 21.15
N GLY A 171 18.22 -2.92 21.42
CA GLY A 171 19.19 -2.16 20.64
C GLY A 171 19.39 -0.75 21.18
N GLU A 172 20.22 0.02 20.49
CA GLU A 172 20.41 1.44 20.76
C GLU A 172 19.19 2.25 20.24
N PRO A 173 18.96 3.48 20.75
CA PRO A 173 17.99 4.41 20.18
C PRO A 173 18.23 4.61 18.69
N ARG A 174 17.18 4.43 17.89
CA ARG A 174 17.26 4.45 16.44
C ARG A 174 15.91 4.75 15.81
N VAL A 175 15.93 5.16 14.55
CA VAL A 175 14.77 5.07 13.66
C VAL A 175 15.06 3.93 12.70
N ASP A 176 14.21 2.91 12.70
CA ASP A 176 14.43 1.67 11.94
C ASP A 176 13.07 1.10 11.53
N VAL A 177 13.06 0.03 10.71
CA VAL A 177 11.84 -0.67 10.32
C VAL A 177 11.01 -1.01 11.56
N PHE A 178 9.69 -0.92 11.45
CA PHE A 178 8.79 -1.27 12.54
C PHE A 178 9.08 -2.69 13.08
N GLU A 179 9.53 -2.76 14.32
CA GLU A 179 9.74 -3.98 15.09
C GLU A 179 9.10 -3.79 16.47
N GLY A 180 8.13 -4.64 16.84
CA GLY A 180 7.44 -4.53 18.13
C GLY A 180 6.02 -5.10 18.09
N THR A 181 5.42 -5.26 19.28
CA THR A 181 4.07 -5.81 19.41
C THR A 181 3.01 -4.72 19.37
N ILE A 182 2.10 -4.80 18.39
CA ILE A 182 0.98 -3.86 18.22
C ILE A 182 0.15 -3.78 19.51
N GLY A 183 -0.07 -2.55 19.98
CA GLY A 183 -0.78 -2.23 21.21
C GLY A 183 0.11 -1.98 22.43
N TYR A 184 1.40 -2.29 22.37
CA TYR A 184 2.41 -1.87 23.37
C TYR A 184 3.35 -0.78 22.84
N VAL A 185 3.35 -0.56 21.51
CA VAL A 185 4.09 0.52 20.86
C VAL A 185 3.33 1.84 21.02
N PRO A 186 3.98 2.93 21.49
CA PRO A 186 3.34 4.23 21.56
C PRO A 186 3.10 4.80 20.15
N PRO A 187 1.94 5.44 19.91
CA PRO A 187 1.55 5.85 18.56
C PRO A 187 2.42 6.95 17.95
N ASP A 188 3.01 7.80 18.79
CA ASP A 188 3.92 8.87 18.37
C ASP A 188 5.33 8.38 18.03
N SER A 189 5.67 7.12 18.35
CA SER A 189 6.90 6.48 17.85
C SER A 189 6.74 5.91 16.45
N ILE A 190 5.54 5.82 15.89
CA ILE A 190 5.31 5.20 14.58
C ILE A 190 5.49 6.25 13.47
N LEU A 191 6.50 6.07 12.63
CA LEU A 191 6.91 6.99 11.55
C LEU A 191 6.68 6.34 10.18
N GLY A 192 5.44 5.93 9.88
CA GLY A 192 5.12 5.20 8.66
C GLY A 192 5.49 3.72 8.72
N THR A 193 6.43 3.27 7.88
CA THR A 193 6.98 1.90 7.93
C THR A 193 8.11 1.74 8.95
N GLU A 194 8.57 2.87 9.48
CA GLU A 194 9.64 2.95 10.48
C GLU A 194 9.05 3.26 11.86
N MET A 195 9.84 3.01 12.90
CA MET A 195 9.54 3.34 14.28
C MET A 195 10.73 4.04 14.91
N GLN A 196 10.47 5.09 15.67
CA GLN A 196 11.45 5.71 16.57
C GLN A 196 11.53 4.93 17.89
N PHE A 197 12.58 4.13 18.02
CA PHE A 197 12.95 3.44 19.25
C PHE A 197 13.58 4.44 20.21
N SER A 198 12.95 4.66 21.36
CA SER A 198 13.38 5.61 22.38
C SER A 198 13.12 5.08 23.80
N GLU A 199 13.81 5.64 24.80
CA GLU A 199 13.59 5.31 26.21
C GLU A 199 12.13 5.56 26.63
N SER A 200 11.53 6.65 26.14
CA SER A 200 10.11 6.97 26.38
C SER A 200 9.17 5.87 25.86
N ALA A 201 9.54 5.18 24.78
CA ALA A 201 8.74 4.09 24.23
C ALA A 201 8.75 2.83 25.11
N ASP A 202 9.89 2.49 25.70
CA ASP A 202 9.96 1.41 26.71
C ASP A 202 9.10 1.74 27.94
N LEU A 203 9.11 2.99 28.40
CA LEU A 203 8.28 3.42 29.54
C LEU A 203 6.78 3.35 29.24
N PHE A 204 6.36 3.70 28.03
CA PHE A 204 4.98 3.51 27.59
C PHE A 204 4.59 2.04 27.53
N ALA A 205 5.43 1.19 26.94
CA ALA A 205 5.20 -0.24 26.84
C ALA A 205 5.07 -0.90 28.23
N LEU A 206 5.91 -0.48 29.18
CA LEU A 206 5.81 -0.87 30.58
C LEU A 206 4.49 -0.35 31.22
N GLY A 207 4.12 0.90 30.97
CA GLY A 207 2.86 1.48 31.43
C GLY A 207 1.64 0.69 30.94
N VAL A 208 1.61 0.33 29.66
CA VAL A 208 0.54 -0.50 29.06
C VAL A 208 0.51 -1.89 29.68
N THR A 209 1.68 -2.52 29.87
CA THR A 209 1.81 -3.84 30.51
C THR A 209 1.22 -3.83 31.93
N LEU A 210 1.59 -2.84 32.72
CA LEU A 210 1.10 -2.67 34.10
C LEU A 210 -0.39 -2.35 34.13
N TRP A 211 -0.86 -1.50 33.23
CA TRP A 211 -2.28 -1.20 33.06
C TRP A 211 -3.09 -2.47 32.75
N GLU A 212 -2.64 -3.25 31.77
CA GLU A 212 -3.30 -4.49 31.38
C GLU A 212 -3.31 -5.52 32.50
N TRP A 213 -2.26 -5.62 33.30
CA TRP A 213 -2.24 -6.52 34.45
C TRP A 213 -3.23 -6.08 35.54
N LEU A 214 -3.31 -4.78 35.81
CA LEU A 214 -4.18 -4.24 36.85
C LEU A 214 -5.67 -4.31 36.46
N PHE A 215 -5.99 -4.06 35.19
CA PHE A 215 -7.37 -3.96 34.72
C PHE A 215 -7.85 -5.15 33.92
N GLY A 216 -6.95 -6.00 33.43
CA GLY A 216 -7.27 -7.15 32.58
C GLY A 216 -7.45 -6.84 31.10
N GLN A 217 -7.38 -5.57 30.74
CA GLN A 217 -7.51 -5.08 29.37
C GLN A 217 -6.55 -3.91 29.17
N ARG A 218 -6.06 -3.75 27.96
CA ARG A 218 -5.16 -2.65 27.59
C ARG A 218 -5.89 -1.29 27.68
N PRO A 219 -5.17 -0.18 27.91
CA PRO A 219 -5.75 1.17 27.96
C PRO A 219 -6.37 1.60 26.63
N TYR A 220 -5.91 1.00 25.53
CA TYR A 220 -6.33 1.25 24.16
C TYR A 220 -6.46 -0.08 23.40
N GLU A 221 -7.36 -0.12 22.41
CA GLU A 221 -7.38 -1.21 21.43
C GLU A 221 -6.41 -0.94 20.28
N ASN A 222 -6.45 0.27 19.71
CA ASN A 222 -5.50 0.80 18.73
C ASN A 222 -5.21 2.26 19.09
N PRO A 223 -4.10 2.56 19.81
CA PRO A 223 -3.82 3.93 20.27
C PRO A 223 -3.48 4.86 19.10
N VAL A 224 -3.98 6.09 19.14
CA VAL A 224 -3.58 7.22 18.26
C VAL A 224 -3.09 8.38 19.13
N VAL A 225 -2.22 9.23 18.57
CA VAL A 225 -1.69 10.40 19.28
C VAL A 225 -2.82 11.33 19.72
N GLY A 226 -2.91 11.58 21.03
CA GLY A 226 -3.96 12.39 21.65
C GLY A 226 -5.12 11.59 22.27
N ASP A 227 -5.17 10.26 22.07
CA ASP A 227 -6.16 9.42 22.73
C ASP A 227 -6.01 9.43 24.26
N THR A 228 -7.13 9.34 24.95
CA THR A 228 -7.21 9.19 26.41
C THR A 228 -7.46 7.72 26.79
N PRO A 229 -6.79 7.20 27.83
CA PRO A 229 -6.88 5.78 28.17
C PRO A 229 -8.28 5.43 28.72
N LYS A 230 -8.85 4.31 28.24
CA LYS A 230 -10.18 3.84 28.65
C LYS A 230 -10.11 3.09 29.98
N LEU A 231 -10.82 3.58 30.99
CA LEU A 231 -10.96 2.88 32.27
C LEU A 231 -12.12 1.88 32.22
N PRO A 232 -11.94 0.63 32.67
CA PRO A 232 -13.05 -0.30 32.82
C PRO A 232 -14.00 0.12 33.93
N GLU A 233 -15.31 0.03 33.69
CA GLU A 233 -16.37 0.41 34.64
C GLU A 233 -16.34 -0.41 35.95
N SER A 234 -15.73 -1.60 35.93
CA SER A 234 -15.74 -2.58 37.03
C SER A 234 -14.56 -2.50 38.01
N GLY A 235 -13.63 -1.52 37.88
CA GLY A 235 -12.36 -1.53 38.64
C GLY A 235 -11.87 -0.20 39.23
N THR A 236 -12.53 0.93 38.98
CA THR A 236 -12.00 2.27 39.35
C THR A 236 -12.10 2.60 40.84
N ASN A 237 -13.06 2.04 41.58
CA ASN A 237 -13.32 2.44 42.98
C ASN A 237 -12.28 1.95 44.00
N ALA A 238 -11.30 1.14 43.59
CA ALA A 238 -10.29 0.55 44.48
C ALA A 238 -8.88 1.13 44.32
N ILE A 239 -8.65 2.06 43.38
CA ILE A 239 -7.32 2.60 43.06
C ILE A 239 -7.24 4.05 43.55
N PRO A 240 -6.21 4.43 44.35
CA PRO A 240 -6.00 5.82 44.76
C PRO A 240 -5.80 6.77 43.57
N ASP A 241 -6.40 7.96 43.62
CA ASP A 241 -6.26 8.99 42.56
C ASP A 241 -4.81 9.30 42.16
N PRO A 242 -3.82 9.39 43.08
CA PRO A 242 -2.43 9.60 42.70
C PRO A 242 -1.86 8.47 41.83
N LEU A 243 -2.23 7.22 42.12
CA LEU A 243 -1.78 6.05 41.36
C LEU A 243 -2.47 5.99 39.99
N LEU A 244 -3.75 6.37 39.93
CA LEU A 244 -4.48 6.49 38.67
C LEU A 244 -3.90 7.59 37.77
N ALA A 245 -3.51 8.73 38.34
CA ALA A 245 -2.81 9.80 37.62
C ALA A 245 -1.45 9.34 37.09
N TRP A 246 -0.70 8.59 37.91
CA TRP A 246 0.57 7.98 37.50
C TRP A 246 0.38 7.01 36.32
N LEU A 247 -0.62 6.13 36.38
CA LEU A 247 -0.95 5.20 35.29
C LEU A 247 -1.31 5.93 34.00
N ARG A 248 -2.15 6.97 34.08
CA ARG A 248 -2.54 7.79 32.92
C ARG A 248 -1.36 8.48 32.27
N ARG A 249 -0.42 8.99 33.08
CA ARG A 249 0.81 9.61 32.59
C ARG A 249 1.74 8.59 31.93
N ALA A 250 1.85 7.37 32.48
CA ALA A 250 2.66 6.30 31.91
C ALA A 250 2.19 5.90 30.50
N VAL A 251 0.88 5.87 30.27
CA VAL A 251 0.26 5.47 29.00
C VAL A 251 -0.18 6.66 28.13
N ALA A 252 0.38 7.84 28.37
CA ALA A 252 0.09 9.01 27.54
C ALA A 252 0.60 8.79 26.11
N THR A 253 -0.23 9.13 25.11
CA THR A 253 0.03 8.85 23.69
C THR A 253 0.98 9.85 23.02
N LYS A 254 1.44 10.87 23.76
CA LYS A 254 2.46 11.85 23.35
C LYS A 254 3.68 11.75 24.27
N ALA A 255 4.87 11.78 23.70
CA ALA A 255 6.15 11.66 24.42
C ALA A 255 6.32 12.78 25.44
N GLY A 256 5.96 14.02 25.09
CA GLY A 256 6.04 15.17 25.99
C GLY A 256 5.15 15.07 27.23
N ASP A 257 4.10 14.24 27.19
CA ASP A 257 3.17 14.04 28.30
C ASP A 257 3.56 12.84 29.18
N ARG A 258 4.54 12.03 28.75
CA ARG A 258 5.04 10.83 29.46
C ARG A 258 6.12 11.17 30.51
N PHE A 259 6.64 10.15 31.18
CA PHE A 259 7.84 10.27 32.01
C PHE A 259 9.08 10.39 31.12
N ALA A 260 10.02 11.26 31.51
CA ALA A 260 11.25 11.50 30.78
C ALA A 260 12.31 10.42 31.03
N SER A 261 12.26 9.71 32.16
CA SER A 261 13.19 8.64 32.49
C SER A 261 12.58 7.58 33.42
N ALA A 262 13.20 6.39 33.47
CA ALA A 262 12.80 5.32 34.38
C ALA A 262 12.87 5.75 35.85
N GLU A 263 13.88 6.55 36.24
CA GLU A 263 14.01 7.07 37.60
C GLU A 263 12.89 8.07 37.96
N GLU A 264 12.49 8.94 37.02
CA GLU A 264 11.35 9.83 37.23
C GLU A 264 10.05 9.05 37.43
N MET A 265 9.82 8.05 36.57
CA MET A 265 8.65 7.17 36.65
C MET A 265 8.61 6.40 37.98
N ARG A 266 9.76 5.92 38.46
CA ARG A 266 9.94 5.23 39.75
C ARG A 266 9.67 6.15 40.93
N ALA A 267 10.27 7.34 40.96
CA ALA A 267 10.08 8.31 42.04
C ALA A 267 8.61 8.74 42.14
N ALA A 268 7.95 8.96 41.00
CA ALA A 268 6.53 9.29 40.96
C ALA A 268 5.64 8.14 41.47
N LEU A 269 6.00 6.88 41.22
CA LEU A 269 5.27 5.72 41.73
C LEU A 269 5.37 5.62 43.25
N VAL A 270 6.57 5.83 43.82
CA VAL A 270 6.78 5.85 45.28
C VAL A 270 6.00 7.00 45.94
N SER A 271 5.96 8.17 45.29
CA SER A 271 5.17 9.30 45.79
C SER A 271 3.67 9.04 45.73
N ALA A 272 3.18 8.31 44.72
CA ALA A 272 1.76 8.01 44.55
C ALA A 272 1.23 6.97 45.56
N THR A 273 2.12 6.19 46.18
CA THR A 273 1.79 5.11 47.12
C THR A 273 2.02 5.48 48.59
N THR A 274 2.67 6.63 48.84
CA THR A 274 2.87 7.16 50.20
C THR A 274 1.66 8.01 50.60
N PRO A 275 0.95 7.72 51.72
CA PRO A 275 -0.17 8.55 52.16
C PRO A 275 0.32 9.99 52.45
N PRO A 276 -0.45 11.02 52.08
CA PRO A 276 0.02 12.40 52.17
C PRO A 276 0.24 12.80 53.63
N ALA A 277 1.45 13.30 53.93
CA ALA A 277 1.66 14.15 55.09
C ALA A 277 0.91 15.46 54.85
N VAL A 278 0.03 15.81 55.79
CA VAL A 278 -0.81 17.01 55.75
C VAL A 278 0.04 18.27 55.54
N ALA A 279 -0.15 18.95 54.43
CA ALA A 279 0.38 20.29 54.15
C ALA A 279 -0.78 21.23 53.73
N PRO A 280 -0.72 22.53 54.08
CA PRO A 280 -1.86 23.46 53.99
C PRO A 280 -2.15 23.89 52.54
N PRO A 281 -3.35 24.43 52.27
CA PRO A 281 -3.81 24.69 50.90
C PRO A 281 -3.09 25.90 50.27
N PRO A 282 -2.80 25.86 48.95
CA PRO A 282 -2.37 27.03 48.20
C PRO A 282 -3.57 27.91 47.80
N PRO A 283 -3.35 29.20 47.47
CA PRO A 283 -4.41 30.14 47.15
C PRO A 283 -5.04 29.86 45.78
N GLU A 284 -6.33 30.19 45.65
CA GLU A 284 -7.15 30.04 44.43
C GLU A 284 -6.53 30.75 43.21
N PRO A 285 -6.50 30.11 42.03
CA PRO A 285 -6.24 30.82 40.79
C PRO A 285 -7.50 31.55 40.31
N GLU A 286 -7.31 32.81 39.93
CA GLU A 286 -8.29 33.69 39.31
C GLU A 286 -8.95 33.04 38.09
N ALA A 287 -10.26 33.24 37.99
CA ALA A 287 -11.09 32.75 36.90
C ALA A 287 -10.60 33.26 35.55
N LEU A 288 -10.02 32.35 34.75
CA LEU A 288 -9.94 32.53 33.31
C LEU A 288 -11.36 32.47 32.75
N VAL A 289 -11.81 33.62 32.25
CA VAL A 289 -13.05 33.78 31.50
C VAL A 289 -13.02 32.82 30.30
N THR A 290 -13.86 31.80 30.33
CA THR A 290 -14.20 31.02 29.13
C THR A 290 -15.00 31.93 28.18
N PRO A 291 -14.55 32.15 26.94
CA PRO A 291 -15.39 32.83 25.96
C PRO A 291 -16.59 31.92 25.61
N PRO A 292 -17.74 32.50 25.23
CA PRO A 292 -18.96 31.74 25.04
C PRO A 292 -18.84 30.80 23.83
N LEU A 293 -18.92 29.49 24.09
CA LEU A 293 -19.24 28.47 23.09
C LEU A 293 -20.73 28.58 22.73
N ILE A 294 -21.07 29.53 21.85
CA ILE A 294 -22.31 29.44 21.08
C ILE A 294 -21.98 29.86 19.64
N ALA A 295 -21.39 28.93 18.89
CA ALA A 295 -21.58 28.91 17.45
C ALA A 295 -22.76 27.97 17.18
N GLU A 296 -23.71 28.40 16.36
CA GLU A 296 -24.81 27.55 15.88
C GLU A 296 -24.29 26.19 15.40
N PRO A 297 -25.05 25.10 15.54
CA PRO A 297 -24.58 23.77 15.19
C PRO A 297 -24.24 23.73 13.69
N CYS A 298 -22.95 23.70 13.36
CA CYS A 298 -22.52 23.42 12.01
C CYS A 298 -22.78 21.94 11.74
N HIS A 299 -23.69 21.66 10.82
CA HIS A 299 -24.05 20.31 10.43
C HIS A 299 -24.34 20.29 8.94
N ASN A 300 -23.66 19.43 8.20
CA ASN A 300 -24.04 19.04 6.85
C ASN A 300 -24.06 17.50 6.80
N PRO A 301 -25.21 16.84 6.61
CA PRO A 301 -25.32 15.38 6.62
C PRO A 301 -24.50 14.72 5.49
N PHE A 302 -24.21 15.46 4.41
CA PHE A 302 -23.39 14.97 3.32
C PHE A 302 -21.94 14.74 3.73
N THR A 303 -21.38 15.50 4.68
CA THR A 303 -20.01 15.24 5.17
C THR A 303 -19.92 13.90 5.88
N SER A 304 -20.93 13.55 6.68
CA SER A 304 -21.00 12.27 7.37
C SER A 304 -21.19 11.11 6.37
N TYR A 305 -21.98 11.35 5.31
CA TYR A 305 -22.12 10.40 4.21
C TYR A 305 -20.78 10.15 3.49
N LEU A 306 -20.04 11.19 3.11
CA LEU A 306 -18.73 11.05 2.47
C LEU A 306 -17.74 10.30 3.37
N ASN A 307 -17.67 10.64 4.66
CA ASN A 307 -16.81 9.92 5.60
C ASN A 307 -17.22 8.45 5.74
N SER A 308 -18.50 8.11 5.58
CA SER A 308 -18.96 6.71 5.57
C SER A 308 -18.47 5.90 4.36
N LEU A 309 -18.13 6.56 3.25
CA LEU A 309 -17.55 5.94 2.05
C LEU A 309 -16.05 5.64 2.23
N SER A 310 -15.38 6.37 3.12
CA SER A 310 -13.97 6.16 3.44
C SER A 310 -13.83 5.24 4.65
N SER A 311 -13.08 4.15 4.53
CA SER A 311 -12.78 3.25 5.65
C SER A 311 -11.73 3.79 6.63
N ALA A 312 -11.30 5.06 6.47
CA ALA A 312 -10.31 5.72 7.33
C ALA A 312 -10.92 6.26 8.64
N SER A 313 -12.24 6.44 8.70
CA SER A 313 -12.96 6.89 9.90
C SER A 313 -13.40 5.68 10.72
N ALA A 314 -13.28 5.75 12.05
CA ALA A 314 -13.41 4.65 13.03
C ALA A 314 -14.81 3.99 13.18
N GLY A 315 -15.59 3.88 12.11
CA GLY A 315 -16.78 3.03 12.07
C GLY A 315 -17.21 2.80 10.65
N ASN A 316 -17.02 1.58 10.13
CA ASN A 316 -17.94 0.96 9.16
C ASN A 316 -17.57 -0.48 8.81
N GLU A 317 -18.16 -1.44 9.54
CA GLU A 317 -18.46 -2.78 9.00
C GLU A 317 -19.54 -2.71 7.89
N ASN A 318 -20.10 -1.53 7.62
CA ASN A 318 -21.16 -1.27 6.64
C ASN A 318 -20.67 -0.53 5.38
N ALA A 319 -19.43 -0.67 4.93
CA ALA A 319 -18.97 -0.12 3.64
C ALA A 319 -19.24 -1.08 2.45
N THR A 320 -20.32 -1.87 2.49
CA THR A 320 -20.74 -2.66 1.32
C THR A 320 -21.45 -1.73 0.34
N ALA A 321 -21.46 -2.06 -0.96
CA ALA A 321 -22.28 -1.30 -1.91
C ALA A 321 -23.78 -1.36 -1.54
N GLU A 322 -24.17 -2.32 -0.70
CA GLU A 322 -25.54 -2.69 -0.36
C GLU A 322 -26.12 -1.85 0.77
N SER A 323 -25.32 -1.54 1.80
CA SER A 323 -25.68 -0.56 2.83
C SER A 323 -25.81 0.85 2.24
N GLN A 324 -25.05 1.15 1.18
CA GLN A 324 -25.08 2.43 0.50
C GLN A 324 -26.32 2.59 -0.38
N VAL A 325 -26.77 1.55 -1.09
CA VAL A 325 -28.02 1.60 -1.89
C VAL A 325 -29.25 1.95 -1.04
N GLY A 326 -29.24 1.66 0.26
CA GLY A 326 -30.31 2.05 1.19
C GLY A 326 -30.21 3.47 1.75
N ASN A 327 -29.11 4.19 1.51
CA ASN A 327 -28.89 5.54 2.05
C ASN A 327 -29.62 6.59 1.18
N PRO A 328 -30.41 7.52 1.76
CA PRO A 328 -31.09 8.57 1.01
C PRO A 328 -30.19 9.48 0.17
N LEU A 329 -28.90 9.60 0.53
CA LEU A 329 -27.91 10.43 -0.17
C LEU A 329 -27.19 9.69 -1.31
N PHE A 330 -27.38 8.37 -1.45
CA PHE A 330 -26.70 7.57 -2.46
C PHE A 330 -27.03 7.98 -3.90
N ASP A 331 -28.30 8.28 -4.18
CA ASP A 331 -28.72 8.75 -5.52
C ASP A 331 -28.02 10.06 -5.92
N ARG A 332 -27.51 10.85 -4.96
CA ARG A 332 -26.78 12.09 -5.24
C ARG A 332 -25.40 11.85 -5.84
N VAL A 333 -24.77 10.71 -5.55
CA VAL A 333 -23.41 10.37 -6.04
C VAL A 333 -23.37 9.17 -6.98
N MET A 334 -24.44 8.38 -7.06
CA MET A 334 -24.50 7.15 -7.86
C MET A 334 -24.36 7.43 -9.36
N VAL A 335 -23.34 6.85 -10.00
CA VAL A 335 -23.15 6.93 -11.46
C VAL A 335 -23.54 5.61 -12.11
N PRO A 336 -24.36 5.63 -13.17
CA PRO A 336 -24.68 4.43 -13.95
C PRO A 336 -23.41 3.78 -14.50
N HIS A 337 -23.30 2.45 -14.41
CA HIS A 337 -22.15 1.77 -14.97
C HIS A 337 -22.25 1.74 -16.51
N PRO A 338 -21.17 1.98 -17.26
CA PRO A 338 -21.18 1.88 -18.73
C PRO A 338 -21.63 0.53 -19.30
N LEU A 339 -21.66 -0.52 -18.47
CA LEU A 339 -22.03 -1.88 -18.86
C LEU A 339 -23.49 -2.20 -18.58
N ALA A 340 -24.21 -1.32 -17.88
CA ALA A 340 -25.60 -1.57 -17.56
C ALA A 340 -26.47 -1.63 -18.82
N ASP A 341 -26.19 -0.78 -19.82
CA ASP A 341 -26.83 -0.85 -21.13
C ASP A 341 -26.52 -2.17 -21.85
N LEU A 342 -25.26 -2.61 -21.82
CA LEU A 342 -24.85 -3.87 -22.44
C LEU A 342 -25.55 -5.05 -21.76
N LEU A 343 -25.55 -5.12 -20.43
CA LEU A 343 -26.20 -6.19 -19.68
C LEU A 343 -27.71 -6.19 -19.87
N TYR A 344 -28.35 -5.02 -19.85
CA TYR A 344 -29.79 -4.91 -20.09
C TYR A 344 -30.14 -5.46 -21.48
N ARG A 345 -29.43 -5.02 -22.53
CA ARG A 345 -29.63 -5.55 -23.88
C ARG A 345 -29.40 -7.06 -23.95
N LYS A 346 -28.29 -7.57 -23.40
CA LYS A 346 -27.98 -9.00 -23.40
C LYS A 346 -29.05 -9.83 -22.68
N LEU A 347 -29.47 -9.42 -21.49
CA LEU A 347 -30.39 -10.17 -20.64
C LEU A 347 -31.84 -10.07 -21.13
N VAL A 348 -32.30 -8.87 -21.47
CA VAL A 348 -33.73 -8.60 -21.71
C VAL A 348 -34.07 -8.65 -23.21
N GLU A 349 -33.27 -8.03 -24.05
CA GLU A 349 -33.53 -7.93 -25.50
C GLU A 349 -33.05 -9.17 -26.26
N GLU A 350 -31.81 -9.61 -26.01
CA GLU A 350 -31.20 -10.76 -26.67
C GLU A 350 -31.47 -12.10 -25.95
N ARG A 351 -32.12 -12.07 -24.78
CA ARG A 351 -32.44 -13.26 -23.94
C ARG A 351 -31.22 -14.14 -23.60
N ARG A 352 -30.03 -13.55 -23.53
CA ARG A 352 -28.76 -14.23 -23.23
C ARG A 352 -28.49 -14.22 -21.73
N SER A 353 -28.28 -15.40 -21.13
CA SER A 353 -27.84 -15.48 -19.73
C SER A 353 -26.39 -15.04 -19.59
N VAL A 354 -26.09 -14.32 -18.51
CA VAL A 354 -24.79 -13.71 -18.26
C VAL A 354 -24.27 -14.13 -16.88
N ILE A 355 -22.99 -14.48 -16.82
CA ILE A 355 -22.24 -14.57 -15.58
C ILE A 355 -21.35 -13.34 -15.47
N LEU A 356 -21.55 -12.56 -14.41
CA LEU A 356 -20.76 -11.38 -14.11
C LEU A 356 -19.78 -11.71 -13.00
N THR A 357 -18.49 -11.65 -13.31
CA THR A 357 -17.42 -11.98 -12.35
C THR A 357 -16.37 -10.88 -12.23
N GLY A 358 -15.45 -10.99 -11.28
CA GLY A 358 -14.46 -9.96 -10.94
C GLY A 358 -14.10 -9.97 -9.45
N ASN A 359 -13.28 -9.03 -9.03
CA ASN A 359 -12.81 -8.87 -7.66
C ASN A 359 -13.89 -8.25 -6.75
N ALA A 360 -13.72 -8.42 -5.44
CA ALA A 360 -14.59 -7.76 -4.46
C ALA A 360 -14.42 -6.24 -4.56
N GLY A 361 -15.52 -5.49 -4.66
CA GLY A 361 -15.48 -4.03 -4.78
C GLY A 361 -15.62 -3.48 -6.21
N ASP A 362 -15.58 -4.32 -7.25
CA ASP A 362 -15.73 -3.93 -8.67
C ASP A 362 -17.16 -3.45 -9.05
N GLY A 363 -18.07 -3.29 -8.08
CA GLY A 363 -19.42 -2.81 -8.33
C GLY A 363 -20.38 -3.83 -8.98
N LYS A 364 -20.05 -5.12 -8.98
CA LYS A 364 -20.87 -6.19 -9.60
C LYS A 364 -22.33 -6.20 -9.09
N THR A 365 -22.52 -6.07 -7.79
CA THR A 365 -23.85 -6.03 -7.14
C THR A 365 -24.60 -4.74 -7.45
N THR A 366 -23.90 -3.61 -7.53
CA THR A 366 -24.48 -2.32 -7.95
C THR A 366 -24.98 -2.42 -9.39
N LEU A 367 -24.21 -3.06 -10.26
CA LEU A 367 -24.57 -3.29 -11.66
C LEU A 367 -25.80 -4.19 -11.80
N ALA A 368 -25.89 -5.26 -11.01
CA ALA A 368 -27.09 -6.10 -10.94
C ALA A 368 -28.32 -5.32 -10.44
N SER A 369 -28.13 -4.44 -9.45
CA SER A 369 -29.20 -3.57 -8.92
C SER A 369 -29.65 -2.54 -9.95
N GLU A 370 -28.76 -2.05 -10.82
CA GLU A 370 -29.09 -1.15 -11.91
C GLU A 370 -29.92 -1.86 -13.00
N VAL A 371 -29.53 -3.08 -13.38
CA VAL A 371 -30.33 -3.91 -14.29
C VAL A 371 -31.72 -4.13 -13.71
N PHE A 372 -31.81 -4.45 -12.41
CA PHE A 372 -33.09 -4.56 -11.72
C PHE A 372 -33.89 -3.26 -11.75
N ARG A 373 -33.27 -2.09 -11.48
CA ARG A 373 -33.92 -0.77 -11.54
C ARG A 373 -34.49 -0.50 -12.92
N ARG A 374 -33.74 -0.75 -13.99
CA ARG A 374 -34.18 -0.54 -15.38
C ARG A 374 -35.38 -1.40 -15.73
N VAL A 375 -35.38 -2.64 -15.24
CA VAL A 375 -36.52 -3.52 -15.41
C VAL A 375 -37.69 -3.01 -14.56
N MET A 376 -37.54 -2.90 -13.23
CA MET A 376 -38.59 -2.68 -12.23
C MET A 376 -39.08 -1.24 -12.06
N GLY A 377 -38.33 -0.25 -12.55
CA GLY A 377 -38.63 1.19 -12.36
C GLY A 377 -38.30 1.73 -10.97
N GLN A 378 -37.73 0.92 -10.07
CA GLN A 378 -37.40 1.30 -8.70
C GLN A 378 -36.01 0.74 -8.30
N LEU A 379 -35.22 1.56 -7.60
CA LEU A 379 -33.95 1.12 -7.01
C LEU A 379 -34.21 0.63 -5.58
N ARG A 380 -33.84 -0.61 -5.28
CA ARG A 380 -33.83 -1.16 -3.92
C ARG A 380 -32.70 -2.18 -3.79
N SER A 381 -32.35 -2.51 -2.54
CA SER A 381 -31.46 -3.64 -2.29
C SER A 381 -32.08 -4.95 -2.82
N LEU A 382 -31.27 -5.74 -3.51
CA LEU A 382 -31.67 -7.04 -4.06
C LEU A 382 -31.71 -8.11 -2.96
N ARG A 383 -32.64 -9.05 -3.06
CA ARG A 383 -32.58 -10.32 -2.31
C ARG A 383 -31.47 -11.21 -2.90
N GLN A 384 -31.04 -12.22 -2.15
CA GLN A 384 -30.06 -13.23 -2.62
C GLN A 384 -30.43 -13.81 -4.00
N ARG A 385 -31.72 -14.12 -4.18
CA ARG A 385 -32.34 -14.53 -5.44
C ARG A 385 -33.54 -13.63 -5.72
N GLU A 386 -33.53 -12.99 -6.88
CA GLU A 386 -34.64 -12.16 -7.38
C GLU A 386 -35.21 -12.79 -8.64
N GLU A 387 -36.50 -13.13 -8.58
CA GLU A 387 -37.25 -13.62 -9.74
C GLU A 387 -38.11 -12.50 -10.29
N ILE A 388 -37.97 -12.25 -11.59
CA ILE A 388 -38.66 -11.18 -12.29
C ILE A 388 -39.50 -11.80 -13.42
N PRO A 389 -40.69 -12.34 -13.12
CA PRO A 389 -41.52 -13.05 -14.10
C PRO A 389 -41.84 -12.22 -15.34
N ARG A 390 -42.10 -10.92 -15.17
CA ARG A 390 -42.43 -10.01 -16.29
C ARG A 390 -41.30 -9.79 -17.30
N ALA A 391 -40.07 -10.15 -16.95
CA ALA A 391 -38.91 -10.10 -17.85
C ALA A 391 -38.33 -11.51 -18.14
N ASN A 392 -38.96 -12.59 -17.64
CA ASN A 392 -38.40 -13.94 -17.58
C ASN A 392 -36.93 -13.95 -17.13
N LEU A 393 -36.60 -13.16 -16.12
CA LEU A 393 -35.23 -12.95 -15.65
C LEU A 393 -35.11 -13.38 -14.19
N THR A 394 -34.08 -14.18 -13.90
CA THR A 394 -33.65 -14.47 -12.53
C THR A 394 -32.28 -13.85 -12.28
N ILE A 395 -32.15 -13.11 -11.19
CA ILE A 395 -30.89 -12.49 -10.76
C ILE A 395 -30.42 -13.18 -9.48
N ILE A 396 -29.19 -13.70 -9.49
CA ILE A 396 -28.47 -14.13 -8.30
C ILE A 396 -27.50 -13.02 -7.92
N LYS A 397 -27.75 -12.41 -6.76
CA LYS A 397 -27.11 -11.16 -6.32
C LYS A 397 -25.61 -11.30 -6.03
N ASP A 398 -25.22 -12.34 -5.30
CA ASP A 398 -23.85 -12.79 -5.12
C ASP A 398 -23.89 -14.28 -4.74
N MET A 399 -23.27 -15.13 -5.55
CA MET A 399 -23.15 -16.56 -5.27
C MET A 399 -22.52 -16.84 -3.91
N SER A 400 -21.63 -15.96 -3.43
CA SER A 400 -20.95 -16.11 -2.14
C SER A 400 -21.92 -16.05 -0.94
N GLU A 401 -23.09 -15.42 -1.09
CA GLU A 401 -24.12 -15.36 -0.04
C GLU A 401 -24.92 -16.67 0.10
N LEU A 402 -24.88 -17.55 -0.90
CA LEU A 402 -25.57 -18.84 -0.88
C LEU A 402 -24.71 -19.89 -0.20
N ALA A 403 -25.35 -20.85 0.49
CA ALA A 403 -24.66 -22.03 0.99
C ALA A 403 -24.12 -22.89 -0.18
N GLU A 404 -23.08 -23.68 0.06
CA GLU A 404 -22.38 -24.38 -1.02
C GLU A 404 -23.28 -25.33 -1.82
N GLU A 405 -24.18 -26.06 -1.15
CA GLU A 405 -25.18 -26.93 -1.79
C GLU A 405 -26.19 -26.14 -2.62
N GLN A 406 -26.56 -24.93 -2.17
CA GLN A 406 -27.48 -24.04 -2.87
C GLN A 406 -26.83 -23.42 -4.11
N ARG A 407 -25.53 -23.11 -4.07
CA ARG A 407 -24.76 -22.64 -5.23
C ARG A 407 -24.79 -23.67 -6.36
N GLU A 408 -24.52 -24.93 -6.01
CA GLU A 408 -24.54 -26.04 -6.96
C GLU A 408 -25.95 -26.23 -7.56
N ALA A 409 -26.98 -26.30 -6.69
CA ALA A 409 -28.36 -26.47 -7.14
C ALA A 409 -28.82 -25.32 -8.06
N THR A 410 -28.47 -24.08 -7.72
CA THR A 410 -28.81 -22.89 -8.51
C THR A 410 -28.15 -22.94 -9.89
N LEU A 411 -26.88 -23.32 -9.98
CA LEU A 411 -26.18 -23.42 -11.26
C LEU A 411 -26.79 -24.54 -12.13
N LEU A 412 -27.14 -25.68 -11.53
CA LEU A 412 -27.82 -26.78 -12.24
C LEU A 412 -29.21 -26.38 -12.75
N GLU A 413 -29.98 -25.65 -11.95
CA GLU A 413 -31.28 -25.10 -12.34
C GLU A 413 -31.11 -24.14 -13.52
N ALA A 414 -30.19 -23.19 -13.43
CA ALA A 414 -29.93 -22.20 -14.47
C ALA A 414 -29.45 -22.81 -15.79
N MET A 415 -28.72 -23.93 -15.72
CA MET A 415 -28.32 -24.73 -16.89
C MET A 415 -29.50 -25.43 -17.57
N ARG A 416 -30.52 -25.83 -16.81
CA ARG A 416 -31.70 -26.57 -17.31
C ARG A 416 -32.83 -25.66 -17.77
N ALA A 417 -33.05 -24.53 -17.09
CA ALA A 417 -34.10 -23.57 -17.41
C ALA A 417 -33.75 -22.78 -18.68
N ARG A 418 -34.31 -23.18 -19.83
CA ARG A 418 -34.07 -22.54 -21.14
C ARG A 418 -34.99 -21.35 -21.43
N ASP A 419 -36.18 -21.30 -20.84
CA ASP A 419 -37.15 -20.22 -21.05
C ASP A 419 -36.90 -18.98 -20.15
N THR A 420 -35.98 -19.13 -19.19
CA THR A 420 -35.58 -18.09 -18.23
C THR A 420 -34.16 -17.63 -18.53
N THR A 421 -33.97 -16.32 -18.56
CA THR A 421 -32.65 -15.70 -18.65
C THR A 421 -32.11 -15.49 -17.23
N TRP A 422 -30.80 -15.68 -17.06
CA TRP A 422 -30.15 -15.65 -15.74
C TRP A 422 -29.02 -14.63 -15.73
N LEU A 423 -28.98 -13.77 -14.70
CA LEU A 423 -27.83 -12.98 -14.34
C LEU A 423 -27.25 -13.55 -13.05
N ILE A 424 -26.04 -14.10 -13.12
CA ILE A 424 -25.34 -14.65 -11.94
C ILE A 424 -24.14 -13.78 -11.63
N VAL A 425 -24.15 -13.14 -10.47
CA VAL A 425 -22.99 -12.40 -9.95
C VAL A 425 -22.16 -13.32 -9.07
N SER A 426 -20.85 -13.41 -9.31
CA SER A 426 -19.97 -14.26 -8.52
C SER A 426 -18.53 -13.75 -8.49
N ASN A 427 -17.83 -13.89 -7.38
CA ASN A 427 -16.37 -13.74 -7.36
C ASN A 427 -15.71 -14.87 -8.16
N THR A 428 -14.53 -14.60 -8.73
CA THR A 428 -13.83 -15.54 -9.63
C THR A 428 -13.62 -16.92 -8.99
N GLY A 429 -13.13 -16.98 -7.75
CA GLY A 429 -12.92 -18.24 -7.03
C GLY A 429 -14.22 -19.00 -6.73
N THR A 430 -15.27 -18.29 -6.31
CA THR A 430 -16.60 -18.87 -6.04
C THR A 430 -17.21 -19.47 -7.31
N LEU A 431 -17.01 -18.81 -8.46
CA LEU A 431 -17.48 -19.30 -9.76
C LEU A 431 -16.79 -20.62 -10.14
N ILE A 432 -15.46 -20.65 -10.09
CA ILE A 432 -14.67 -21.84 -10.48
C ILE A 432 -15.05 -23.04 -9.61
N ASN A 433 -15.10 -22.87 -8.28
CA ASN A 433 -15.48 -23.94 -7.37
C ASN A 433 -16.90 -24.46 -7.65
N SER A 434 -17.87 -23.55 -7.79
CA SER A 434 -19.27 -23.92 -8.07
C SER A 434 -19.41 -24.67 -9.40
N ALA A 435 -18.67 -24.25 -10.44
CA ALA A 435 -18.66 -24.89 -11.75
C ALA A 435 -18.05 -26.29 -11.71
N ARG A 436 -16.91 -26.47 -11.01
CA ARG A 436 -16.25 -27.77 -10.83
C ARG A 436 -17.17 -28.79 -10.16
N ARG A 437 -17.85 -28.40 -9.08
CA ARG A 437 -18.79 -29.30 -8.39
C ARG A 437 -20.01 -29.67 -9.22
N ALA A 438 -20.52 -28.74 -10.03
CA ALA A 438 -21.65 -29.01 -10.93
C ALA A 438 -21.27 -29.85 -12.16
N ALA A 439 -19.99 -29.87 -12.55
CA ALA A 439 -19.49 -30.52 -13.78
C ALA A 439 -19.95 -31.97 -13.96
N PRO A 440 -19.82 -32.87 -12.96
CA PRO A 440 -20.21 -34.28 -13.12
C PRO A 440 -21.71 -34.42 -13.37
N LYS A 441 -22.53 -33.59 -12.71
CA LYS A 441 -24.01 -33.59 -12.86
C LYS A 441 -24.47 -32.98 -14.18
N LEU A 442 -23.64 -32.14 -14.80
CA LEU A 442 -23.88 -31.54 -16.12
C LEU A 442 -23.31 -32.39 -17.28
N LYS A 443 -22.63 -33.50 -16.99
CA LYS A 443 -21.89 -34.33 -17.97
C LYS A 443 -20.84 -33.53 -18.75
N LEU A 444 -20.23 -32.55 -18.09
CA LEU A 444 -19.12 -31.78 -18.64
C LEU A 444 -17.79 -32.34 -18.08
N PRO A 445 -16.70 -32.36 -18.86
CA PRO A 445 -15.38 -32.80 -18.40
C PRO A 445 -14.85 -31.88 -17.29
N GLU A 446 -14.70 -32.43 -16.08
CA GLU A 446 -14.35 -31.69 -14.86
C GLU A 446 -12.97 -31.03 -14.94
N ASP A 447 -12.00 -31.72 -15.55
CA ASP A 447 -10.63 -31.27 -15.79
C ASP A 447 -10.53 -30.16 -16.84
N GLN A 448 -11.50 -30.08 -17.76
CA GLN A 448 -11.51 -29.08 -18.83
C GLN A 448 -12.24 -27.80 -18.43
N ILE A 449 -13.26 -27.86 -17.55
CA ILE A 449 -14.04 -26.66 -17.17
C ILE A 449 -13.19 -25.62 -16.44
N GLU A 450 -12.33 -26.05 -15.51
CA GLU A 450 -11.46 -25.12 -14.79
C GLU A 450 -10.49 -24.43 -15.75
N SER A 451 -9.87 -25.19 -16.65
CA SER A 451 -8.98 -24.67 -17.69
C SER A 451 -9.70 -23.74 -18.67
N GLU A 452 -10.91 -24.10 -19.11
CA GLU A 452 -11.77 -23.27 -19.96
C GLU A 452 -12.08 -21.93 -19.28
N LEU A 453 -12.56 -21.97 -18.02
CA LEU A 453 -12.90 -20.77 -17.27
C LEU A 453 -11.67 -19.90 -17.02
N LEU A 454 -10.54 -20.46 -16.62
CA LEU A 454 -9.30 -19.69 -16.42
C LEU A 454 -8.85 -19.02 -17.73
N THR A 455 -8.86 -19.76 -18.85
CA THR A 455 -8.53 -19.22 -20.17
C THR A 455 -9.48 -18.09 -20.59
N HIS A 456 -10.79 -18.25 -20.33
CA HIS A 456 -11.80 -17.27 -20.70
C HIS A 456 -11.88 -16.06 -19.76
N LEU A 457 -11.52 -16.22 -18.48
CA LEU A 457 -11.31 -15.10 -17.55
C LEU A 457 -10.14 -14.22 -18.00
N GLU A 458 -9.20 -14.80 -18.75
CA GLU A 458 -8.06 -14.10 -19.33
C GLU A 458 -8.26 -13.53 -20.73
N ALA A 459 -9.35 -13.90 -21.40
CA ALA A 459 -9.63 -13.46 -22.75
C ALA A 459 -9.82 -11.95 -22.86
N ASP A 460 -9.51 -11.41 -24.04
CA ASP A 460 -9.70 -9.99 -24.37
C ASP A 460 -11.12 -9.67 -24.87
N GLU A 461 -12.07 -10.59 -24.75
CA GLU A 461 -13.49 -10.36 -25.08
C GLU A 461 -14.42 -11.26 -24.26
N PRO A 462 -15.73 -10.94 -24.13
CA PRO A 462 -16.69 -11.83 -23.49
C PRO A 462 -16.77 -13.19 -24.19
N LYS A 463 -16.66 -14.28 -23.43
CA LYS A 463 -16.68 -15.65 -23.97
C LYS A 463 -17.90 -16.42 -23.48
N LEU A 464 -18.39 -17.31 -24.34
CA LEU A 464 -19.44 -18.25 -23.98
C LEU A 464 -18.82 -19.40 -23.17
N VAL A 465 -19.45 -19.75 -22.05
CA VAL A 465 -18.95 -20.77 -21.10
C VAL A 465 -20.06 -21.73 -20.70
N LEU A 466 -19.66 -22.86 -20.09
CA LEU A 466 -20.58 -23.89 -19.56
C LEU A 466 -21.51 -24.41 -20.66
N GLY A 467 -20.92 -24.93 -21.75
CA GLY A 467 -21.68 -25.44 -22.90
C GLY A 467 -22.46 -24.34 -23.64
N GLU A 468 -21.84 -23.17 -23.80
CA GLU A 468 -22.39 -21.99 -24.48
C GLU A 468 -23.66 -21.37 -23.86
N ARG A 469 -24.02 -21.81 -22.65
CA ARG A 469 -25.23 -21.37 -21.96
C ARG A 469 -25.13 -19.94 -21.45
N PHE A 470 -23.94 -19.53 -21.01
CA PHE A 470 -23.70 -18.25 -20.36
C PHE A 470 -22.64 -17.44 -21.10
N LEU A 471 -22.88 -16.14 -21.24
CA LEU A 471 -21.84 -15.19 -21.60
C LEU A 471 -21.10 -14.77 -20.32
N LEU A 472 -19.80 -15.07 -20.24
CA LEU A 472 -18.95 -14.68 -19.12
C LEU A 472 -18.39 -13.28 -19.36
N ILE A 473 -18.65 -12.36 -18.44
CA ILE A 473 -18.10 -11.00 -18.43
C ILE A 473 -17.28 -10.82 -17.15
N ASN A 474 -15.98 -10.60 -17.31
CA ASN A 474 -15.06 -10.37 -16.20
C ASN A 474 -14.86 -8.87 -15.97
N LEU A 475 -15.53 -8.31 -14.95
CA LEU A 475 -15.39 -6.92 -14.53
C LEU A 475 -13.96 -6.54 -14.15
N GLY A 476 -13.13 -7.50 -13.74
CA GLY A 476 -11.72 -7.26 -13.46
C GLY A 476 -10.90 -6.85 -14.69
N ARG A 477 -11.44 -6.98 -15.91
CA ARG A 477 -10.82 -6.54 -17.17
C ARG A 477 -11.10 -5.06 -17.49
N PHE A 478 -11.93 -4.39 -16.70
CA PHE A 478 -12.27 -2.98 -16.86
C PHE A 478 -11.64 -2.17 -15.75
N ASP A 479 -11.08 -1.01 -16.08
CA ASP A 479 -10.87 0.00 -15.07
C ASP A 479 -12.18 0.75 -14.83
N SER A 480 -12.34 1.27 -13.62
CA SER A 480 -13.51 2.07 -13.26
C SER A 480 -13.14 3.53 -13.01
N ILE A 481 -12.06 3.99 -13.63
CA ILE A 481 -11.48 5.30 -13.33
C ILE A 481 -12.45 6.41 -13.72
N ASP A 482 -13.00 6.35 -14.94
CA ASP A 482 -13.92 7.37 -15.44
C ASP A 482 -15.20 7.42 -14.60
N ALA A 483 -15.72 6.25 -14.19
CA ALA A 483 -16.86 6.17 -13.30
C ALA A 483 -16.55 6.77 -11.92
N ALA A 484 -15.37 6.50 -11.33
CA ALA A 484 -14.96 7.09 -10.06
C ALA A 484 -14.80 8.63 -10.17
N CYS A 485 -14.27 9.11 -11.28
CA CYS A 485 -14.12 10.54 -11.55
C CYS A 485 -15.48 11.24 -11.74
N GLU A 486 -16.47 10.54 -12.30
CA GLU A 486 -17.84 11.05 -12.40
C GLU A 486 -18.54 11.04 -11.03
N VAL A 487 -18.30 10.02 -10.20
CA VAL A 487 -18.77 10.02 -8.80
C VAL A 487 -18.16 11.22 -8.06
N PHE A 488 -16.87 11.49 -8.25
CA PHE A 488 -16.20 12.65 -7.69
C PHE A 488 -16.83 13.97 -8.17
N ALA A 489 -17.14 14.11 -9.45
CA ALA A 489 -17.84 15.29 -9.96
C ALA A 489 -19.19 15.51 -9.25
N ARG A 490 -19.94 14.42 -9.00
CA ARG A 490 -21.20 14.49 -8.24
C ARG A 490 -21.01 14.79 -6.76
N MET A 491 -19.93 14.33 -6.13
CA MET A 491 -19.59 14.72 -4.75
C MET A 491 -19.38 16.25 -4.64
N LEU A 492 -18.92 16.90 -5.71
CA LEU A 492 -18.67 18.34 -5.76
C LEU A 492 -19.90 19.18 -6.17
N ASP A 493 -21.04 18.58 -6.49
CA ASP A 493 -22.25 19.32 -6.86
C ASP A 493 -22.65 20.33 -5.77
N ALA A 494 -22.92 21.58 -6.17
CA ALA A 494 -23.25 22.68 -5.26
C ALA A 494 -24.42 22.35 -4.32
N GLN A 495 -25.41 21.56 -4.77
CA GLN A 495 -26.57 21.16 -3.98
C GLN A 495 -26.19 20.37 -2.72
N ASN A 496 -25.05 19.67 -2.73
CA ASN A 496 -24.58 18.90 -1.59
C ASN A 496 -23.95 19.77 -0.48
N TRP A 497 -23.67 21.04 -0.78
CA TRP A 497 -22.91 21.94 0.09
C TRP A 497 -23.68 23.21 0.45
N GLU A 498 -24.96 23.32 0.07
CA GLU A 498 -25.80 24.49 0.36
C GLU A 498 -25.89 24.81 1.87
N GLU A 499 -25.98 23.77 2.72
CA GLU A 499 -26.01 23.91 4.18
C GLU A 499 -24.73 24.55 4.74
N CYS A 500 -23.60 24.45 4.01
CA CYS A 500 -22.35 25.07 4.43
C CYS A 500 -22.29 26.58 4.17
N ASN A 501 -23.13 27.13 3.29
CA ASN A 501 -23.12 28.57 2.95
C ASN A 501 -23.59 29.45 4.11
N GLY A 502 -24.45 28.92 5.00
CA GLY A 502 -24.92 29.60 6.20
C GLY A 502 -24.24 29.15 7.50
N CYS A 503 -23.28 28.22 7.45
CA CYS A 503 -22.67 27.68 8.67
C CYS A 503 -21.74 28.72 9.33
N GLY A 504 -21.86 28.89 10.66
CA GLY A 504 -21.02 29.79 11.46
C GLY A 504 -19.52 29.42 11.52
N CYS A 505 -19.11 28.32 10.90
CA CYS A 505 -17.71 27.90 10.75
C CYS A 505 -17.15 28.13 9.33
N ALA A 506 -17.92 28.72 8.40
CA ALA A 506 -17.58 28.78 6.97
C ALA A 506 -16.20 29.39 6.67
N ASP A 507 -15.83 30.49 7.34
CA ASP A 507 -14.60 31.25 7.03
C ASP A 507 -13.29 30.53 7.40
N GLY A 508 -13.37 29.49 8.24
CA GLY A 508 -12.22 28.68 8.66
C GLY A 508 -12.43 27.17 8.47
N CYS A 509 -13.43 26.78 7.68
CA CYS A 509 -13.74 25.37 7.44
C CYS A 509 -12.85 24.82 6.31
N PRO A 510 -11.93 23.87 6.59
CA PRO A 510 -11.07 23.30 5.55
C PRO A 510 -11.85 22.50 4.51
N ILE A 511 -12.97 21.87 4.90
CA ILE A 511 -13.85 21.13 3.98
C ILE A 511 -14.47 22.10 2.97
N LEU A 512 -15.04 23.22 3.44
CA LEU A 512 -15.64 24.21 2.55
C LEU A 512 -14.57 24.91 1.67
N ALA A 513 -13.37 25.13 2.21
CA ALA A 513 -12.24 25.64 1.43
C ALA A 513 -11.87 24.68 0.29
N ASN A 514 -11.81 23.36 0.55
CA ASN A 514 -11.62 22.35 -0.47
C ASN A 514 -12.73 22.39 -1.52
N ILE A 515 -13.98 22.44 -1.10
CA ILE A 515 -15.11 22.45 -2.05
C ILE A 515 -15.10 23.68 -2.94
N ARG A 516 -14.86 24.87 -2.40
CA ARG A 516 -14.75 26.10 -3.22
C ARG A 516 -13.61 26.00 -4.22
N LEU A 517 -12.43 25.55 -3.77
CA LEU A 517 -11.26 25.37 -4.62
C LEU A 517 -11.51 24.31 -5.71
N LEU A 518 -12.14 23.19 -5.36
CA LEU A 518 -12.44 22.09 -6.29
C LEU A 518 -13.54 22.46 -7.29
N GLN A 519 -14.60 23.16 -6.88
CA GLN A 519 -15.69 23.60 -7.75
C GLN A 519 -15.22 24.61 -8.80
N GLU A 520 -14.35 25.55 -8.42
CA GLU A 520 -13.77 26.53 -9.35
C GLU A 520 -12.92 25.87 -10.44
N HIS A 521 -12.27 24.75 -10.12
CA HIS A 521 -11.32 24.06 -11.01
C HIS A 521 -11.73 22.62 -11.37
N ALA A 522 -13.03 22.31 -11.31
CA ALA A 522 -13.53 20.93 -11.32
C ALA A 522 -13.09 20.12 -12.54
N GLU A 523 -13.13 20.70 -13.74
CA GLU A 523 -12.74 20.02 -14.97
C GLU A 523 -11.26 19.61 -14.95
N VAL A 524 -10.37 20.56 -14.62
CA VAL A 524 -8.92 20.34 -14.56
C VAL A 524 -8.60 19.29 -13.51
N VAL A 525 -9.11 19.46 -12.28
CA VAL A 525 -8.84 18.52 -11.18
C VAL A 525 -9.33 17.11 -11.51
N ARG A 526 -10.53 16.98 -12.10
CA ARG A 526 -11.07 15.68 -12.53
C ARG A 526 -10.14 14.99 -13.52
N GLY A 527 -9.62 15.74 -14.51
CA GLY A 527 -8.63 15.22 -15.44
C GLY A 527 -7.32 14.78 -14.76
N ARG A 528 -6.86 15.50 -13.75
CA ARG A 528 -5.64 15.20 -13.00
C ARG A 528 -5.78 13.97 -12.09
N VAL A 529 -6.93 13.84 -11.42
CA VAL A 529 -7.28 12.63 -10.66
C VAL A 529 -7.32 11.41 -11.58
N ALA A 530 -8.00 11.53 -12.73
CA ALA A 530 -8.07 10.46 -13.72
C ALA A 530 -6.67 10.04 -14.20
N LEU A 531 -5.78 11.00 -14.44
CA LEU A 531 -4.39 10.73 -14.84
C LEU A 531 -3.61 9.95 -13.79
N LEU A 532 -3.69 10.30 -12.49
CA LEU A 532 -2.99 9.55 -11.44
C LEU A 532 -3.52 8.12 -11.29
N TYR A 533 -4.84 7.93 -11.28
CA TYR A 533 -5.40 6.57 -11.20
C TYR A 533 -5.11 5.76 -12.45
N ARG A 534 -5.13 6.39 -13.64
CA ARG A 534 -4.70 5.74 -14.88
C ARG A 534 -3.25 5.32 -14.80
N ARG A 535 -2.37 6.20 -14.32
CA ARG A 535 -0.95 5.93 -14.13
C ARG A 535 -0.69 4.74 -13.20
N LEU A 536 -1.46 4.61 -12.12
CA LEU A 536 -1.42 3.45 -11.21
C LEU A 536 -1.91 2.18 -11.91
N TYR A 537 -3.08 2.25 -12.56
CA TYR A 537 -3.67 1.12 -13.28
C TYR A 537 -2.75 0.54 -14.34
N GLU A 538 -2.13 1.41 -15.14
CA GLU A 538 -1.22 1.03 -16.21
C GLU A 538 0.10 0.41 -15.70
N TYR A 539 0.44 0.61 -14.44
CA TYR A 539 1.57 -0.03 -13.76
C TYR A 539 1.16 -1.25 -12.93
N GLY A 540 -0.05 -1.78 -13.16
CA GLY A 540 -0.53 -3.01 -12.54
C GLY A 540 -1.27 -2.82 -11.22
N VAL A 541 -1.41 -1.59 -10.72
CA VAL A 541 -2.17 -1.30 -9.50
C VAL A 541 -3.66 -1.17 -9.85
N ARG A 542 -4.43 -2.22 -9.58
CA ARG A 542 -5.88 -2.22 -9.82
C ARG A 542 -6.64 -1.79 -8.58
N LEU A 543 -7.11 -0.54 -8.57
CA LEU A 543 -8.01 -0.02 -7.54
C LEU A 543 -9.47 -0.30 -7.93
N THR A 544 -10.25 -0.76 -6.97
CA THR A 544 -11.70 -0.95 -7.12
C THR A 544 -12.42 0.40 -7.08
N MET A 545 -13.64 0.46 -7.60
CA MET A 545 -14.51 1.64 -7.47
C MET A 545 -14.61 2.13 -6.03
N ARG A 546 -14.87 1.22 -5.09
CA ARG A 546 -15.02 1.54 -3.67
C ARG A 546 -13.77 2.21 -3.11
N GLN A 547 -12.60 1.68 -3.43
CA GLN A 547 -11.33 2.22 -2.98
C GLN A 547 -11.13 3.64 -3.52
N MET A 548 -11.33 3.86 -4.84
CA MET A 548 -11.20 5.19 -5.44
C MET A 548 -12.21 6.20 -4.85
N THR A 549 -13.49 5.83 -4.72
CA THR A 549 -14.50 6.73 -4.17
C THR A 549 -14.25 7.06 -2.69
N GLY A 550 -13.81 6.08 -1.90
CA GLY A 550 -13.45 6.30 -0.50
C GLY A 550 -12.21 7.19 -0.35
N HIS A 551 -11.23 7.05 -1.24
CA HIS A 551 -10.05 7.92 -1.30
C HIS A 551 -10.42 9.35 -1.67
N LEU A 552 -11.26 9.56 -2.68
CA LEU A 552 -11.71 10.91 -3.08
C LEU A 552 -12.58 11.57 -2.01
N ALA A 553 -13.46 10.80 -1.36
CA ALA A 553 -14.23 11.29 -0.22
C ALA A 553 -13.31 11.75 0.91
N TYR A 554 -12.29 10.96 1.26
CA TYR A 554 -11.28 11.34 2.24
C TYR A 554 -10.47 12.58 1.79
N ALA A 555 -10.06 12.66 0.53
CA ALA A 555 -9.30 13.80 0.03
C ALA A 555 -10.09 15.12 0.09
N ILE A 556 -11.43 15.07 0.02
CA ILE A 556 -12.31 16.23 0.20
C ILE A 556 -12.39 16.64 1.68
N THR A 557 -12.64 15.68 2.58
CA THR A 557 -13.06 15.94 3.97
C THR A 557 -11.91 15.86 4.99
N GLY A 558 -10.85 15.14 4.67
CA GLY A 558 -9.80 14.69 5.60
C GLY A 558 -10.31 13.72 6.66
N GLY A 559 -11.47 13.09 6.45
CA GLY A 559 -12.15 12.26 7.45
C GLY A 559 -12.77 13.05 8.62
N ARG A 560 -12.77 14.39 8.54
CA ARG A 560 -13.23 15.28 9.61
C ARG A 560 -14.75 15.45 9.59
N THR A 561 -15.34 15.65 10.75
CA THR A 561 -16.79 15.93 10.89
C THR A 561 -17.06 17.42 11.15
N CYS A 562 -18.26 17.91 10.80
CA CYS A 562 -18.66 19.28 11.15
C CYS A 562 -18.64 19.52 12.67
N GLU A 563 -18.91 18.49 13.48
CA GLU A 563 -18.87 18.57 14.94
C GLU A 563 -17.45 18.80 15.47
N GLU A 564 -16.46 18.08 14.95
CA GLU A 564 -15.04 18.30 15.29
C GLU A 564 -14.59 19.72 14.93
N LEU A 565 -14.97 20.20 13.74
CA LEU A 565 -14.63 21.55 13.31
C LEU A 565 -15.29 22.61 14.20
N ALA A 566 -16.55 22.39 14.61
CA ALA A 566 -17.31 23.25 15.51
C ALA A 566 -16.74 23.32 16.94
N LYS A 567 -15.86 22.39 17.34
CA LYS A 567 -15.15 22.41 18.63
C LYS A 567 -13.79 23.12 18.60
N ARG A 568 -13.21 23.39 17.42
CA ARG A 568 -11.94 24.12 17.30
C ARG A 568 -12.05 25.59 17.72
N SER A 569 -11.00 26.15 18.31
CA SER A 569 -10.95 27.59 18.66
C SER A 569 -10.99 28.47 17.41
N TRP A 570 -11.48 29.71 17.53
CA TRP A 570 -11.49 30.67 16.41
C TRP A 570 -10.09 30.90 15.84
N ILE A 571 -9.05 30.97 16.69
CA ILE A 571 -7.65 31.13 16.28
C ILE A 571 -7.19 29.93 15.43
N ALA A 572 -7.48 28.70 15.88
CA ALA A 572 -7.14 27.49 15.14
C ALA A 572 -7.97 27.28 13.86
N ARG A 573 -9.07 28.02 13.68
CA ARG A 573 -9.85 28.08 12.42
C ARG A 573 -9.37 29.18 11.48
N ALA A 574 -8.83 30.27 12.03
CA ALA A 574 -8.35 31.42 11.28
C ALA A 574 -6.96 31.19 10.67
N GLU A 575 -6.16 30.30 11.25
CA GLU A 575 -4.93 29.80 10.60
C GLU A 575 -5.31 29.00 9.34
N ALA A 576 -4.83 29.47 8.18
CA ALA A 576 -5.07 28.83 6.90
C ALA A 576 -4.31 27.49 6.83
N ASP A 577 -4.96 26.42 7.27
CA ASP A 577 -4.44 25.06 7.23
C ASP A 577 -4.36 24.57 5.76
N THR A 578 -3.29 24.94 5.06
CA THR A 578 -3.02 24.44 3.69
C THR A 578 -2.75 22.95 3.70
N GLY A 579 -2.36 22.37 4.83
CA GLY A 579 -2.16 20.93 4.99
C GLY A 579 -3.46 20.15 4.88
N ALA A 580 -4.58 20.74 5.31
CA ALA A 580 -5.92 20.20 5.16
C ALA A 580 -6.50 20.29 3.73
N LEU A 581 -5.77 20.83 2.76
CA LEU A 581 -6.30 20.98 1.40
C LEU A 581 -6.17 19.71 0.57
N PHE A 582 -7.08 19.57 -0.42
CA PHE A 582 -7.26 18.38 -1.25
C PHE A 582 -5.95 17.87 -1.85
N PHE A 583 -5.09 18.75 -2.35
CA PHE A 583 -3.84 18.35 -3.01
C PHE A 583 -2.80 17.75 -2.06
N ASN A 584 -2.97 17.86 -0.74
CA ASN A 584 -2.16 17.18 0.27
C ASN A 584 -2.88 15.94 0.80
N LEU A 585 -4.16 16.07 1.16
CA LEU A 585 -4.99 14.95 1.63
C LEU A 585 -5.11 13.82 0.60
N PHE A 586 -5.07 14.13 -0.70
CA PHE A 586 -5.01 13.14 -1.76
C PHE A 586 -3.78 12.22 -1.63
N PHE A 587 -2.66 12.73 -1.14
CA PHE A 587 -1.45 11.94 -0.85
C PHE A 587 -1.41 11.38 0.58
N GLY A 588 -2.41 11.71 1.40
CA GLY A 588 -2.53 11.24 2.78
C GLY A 588 -1.52 11.87 3.75
N ASP A 589 -1.14 13.12 3.51
CA ASP A 589 -0.25 13.90 4.37
C ASP A 589 -0.78 15.34 4.50
N ASP A 590 -0.21 16.13 5.39
CA ASP A 590 -0.52 17.55 5.58
C ASP A 590 0.41 18.48 4.77
N GLY A 591 1.08 17.94 3.76
CA GLY A 591 2.11 18.61 2.98
C GLY A 591 3.52 18.50 3.55
N ASP A 592 3.67 18.07 4.81
CA ASP A 592 4.95 17.75 5.44
C ASP A 592 4.96 16.29 5.92
N GLN A 593 4.09 15.97 6.88
CA GLN A 593 4.03 14.70 7.59
C GLN A 593 2.83 13.84 7.16
N PRO A 594 3.03 12.52 7.01
CA PRO A 594 1.94 11.58 6.77
C PRO A 594 0.86 11.63 7.86
N LEU A 595 -0.40 11.56 7.45
CA LEU A 595 -1.54 11.40 8.34
C LEU A 595 -1.77 9.89 8.61
N PRO A 596 -1.65 9.40 9.85
CA PRO A 596 -1.74 7.96 10.15
C PRO A 596 -3.05 7.31 9.69
N GLU A 597 -4.18 8.02 9.82
CA GLU A 597 -5.51 7.53 9.43
C GLU A 597 -5.60 7.34 7.91
N ALA A 598 -4.94 8.21 7.14
CA ALA A 598 -4.85 8.12 5.68
C ALA A 598 -4.09 6.87 5.24
N GLY A 599 -3.12 6.43 6.04
CA GLY A 599 -2.28 5.25 5.78
C GLY A 599 -3.06 3.94 5.67
N GLN A 600 -4.29 3.88 6.17
CA GLN A 600 -5.16 2.70 6.07
C GLN A 600 -5.84 2.57 4.70
N LEU A 601 -5.90 3.65 3.92
CA LEU A 601 -6.51 3.65 2.60
C LEU A 601 -5.52 3.09 1.58
N VAL A 602 -5.84 1.91 1.03
CA VAL A 602 -5.03 1.27 -0.03
C VAL A 602 -4.67 2.24 -1.16
N PRO A 603 -5.59 3.07 -1.72
CA PRO A 603 -5.22 4.05 -2.74
C PRO A 603 -4.11 5.02 -2.32
N ILE A 604 -4.11 5.49 -1.07
CA ILE A 604 -3.10 6.41 -0.55
C ILE A 604 -1.75 5.70 -0.44
N GLN A 605 -1.72 4.47 0.05
CA GLN A 605 -0.49 3.65 0.05
C GLN A 605 0.09 3.54 -1.36
N ARG A 606 -0.75 3.23 -2.36
CA ARG A 606 -0.30 3.09 -3.76
C ARG A 606 0.13 4.41 -4.40
N VAL A 607 -0.56 5.51 -4.10
CA VAL A 607 -0.17 6.86 -4.56
C VAL A 607 1.19 7.26 -3.98
N ARG A 608 1.48 6.89 -2.72
CA ARG A 608 2.78 7.15 -2.08
C ARG A 608 3.89 6.26 -2.61
N GLU A 609 3.64 4.96 -2.80
CA GLU A 609 4.55 4.01 -3.44
C GLU A 609 4.96 4.44 -4.85
N ALA A 610 4.07 5.13 -5.56
CA ALA A 610 4.34 5.64 -6.91
C ALA A 610 5.18 6.94 -6.93
N GLU A 611 5.44 7.54 -5.77
CA GLU A 611 6.34 8.69 -5.59
C GLU A 611 6.03 9.90 -6.51
N PHE A 612 4.76 10.17 -6.81
CA PHE A 612 4.41 11.28 -7.70
C PHE A 612 4.89 12.64 -7.17
N GLY A 613 5.48 13.45 -8.05
CA GLY A 613 6.02 14.78 -7.71
C GLY A 613 7.33 14.77 -6.91
N VAL A 614 7.97 13.62 -6.73
CA VAL A 614 9.31 13.48 -6.11
C VAL A 614 10.40 13.92 -7.08
N THR A 615 10.35 13.47 -8.34
CA THR A 615 11.27 13.93 -9.39
C THR A 615 11.00 15.40 -9.70
N LEU A 616 12.04 16.23 -9.63
CA LEU A 616 11.92 17.68 -9.83
C LEU A 616 12.05 18.02 -11.32
N ASP A 617 11.12 18.80 -11.86
CA ASP A 617 11.27 19.42 -13.18
C ASP A 617 12.08 20.74 -13.04
N PRO A 618 13.25 20.87 -13.69
CA PRO A 618 14.11 22.04 -13.51
C PRO A 618 13.51 23.36 -14.00
N LEU A 619 12.63 23.35 -15.03
CA LEU A 619 12.01 24.58 -15.52
C LEU A 619 10.90 25.04 -14.60
N PHE A 620 10.09 24.10 -14.08
CA PHE A 620 9.11 24.37 -13.04
C PHE A 620 9.79 24.95 -11.81
N GLU A 621 10.81 24.29 -11.26
CA GLU A 621 11.50 24.77 -10.05
C GLU A 621 12.11 26.16 -10.27
N ARG A 622 12.71 26.42 -11.45
CA ARG A 622 13.19 27.76 -11.77
C ARG A 622 12.06 28.79 -11.82
N SER A 623 10.92 28.45 -12.42
CA SER A 623 9.81 29.39 -12.62
C SER A 623 9.02 29.67 -11.34
N ALA A 624 8.82 28.66 -10.49
CA ALA A 624 8.07 28.78 -9.23
C ALA A 624 8.78 29.68 -8.21
N TRP A 625 10.13 29.70 -8.22
CA TRP A 625 10.95 30.33 -7.19
C TRP A 625 11.70 31.60 -7.64
N MET A 626 11.71 31.94 -8.93
CA MET A 626 12.26 33.22 -9.43
C MET A 626 11.16 34.30 -9.52
N LYS A 627 11.50 35.56 -9.17
CA LYS A 627 10.68 36.80 -9.32
C LYS A 627 9.16 36.60 -9.11
N GLY A 628 8.71 36.58 -7.85
CA GLY A 628 7.27 36.64 -7.52
C GLY A 628 6.43 35.38 -7.81
N GLY A 629 6.90 34.48 -8.68
CA GLY A 629 6.08 33.35 -9.15
C GLY A 629 5.06 33.74 -10.22
N ASP A 630 5.22 34.92 -10.83
CA ASP A 630 4.29 35.55 -11.80
C ASP A 630 4.20 34.83 -13.17
N GLY A 631 4.69 33.60 -13.27
CA GLY A 631 4.68 32.79 -14.50
C GLY A 631 4.13 31.38 -14.31
N LEU A 632 3.60 31.04 -13.13
CA LEU A 632 2.93 29.76 -12.93
C LEU A 632 1.53 29.77 -13.56
N PRO A 633 1.08 28.64 -14.14
CA PRO A 633 -0.22 28.53 -14.80
C PRO A 633 -1.36 28.35 -13.78
N LEU A 634 -1.39 29.18 -12.74
CA LEU A 634 -2.39 29.18 -11.69
C LEU A 634 -3.25 30.44 -11.79
N HIS A 635 -4.55 30.26 -11.57
CA HIS A 635 -5.55 31.33 -11.62
C HIS A 635 -6.50 31.21 -10.43
N GLY A 636 -7.28 32.27 -10.17
CA GLY A 636 -8.39 32.20 -9.21
C GLY A 636 -7.96 31.86 -7.79
N SER A 637 -8.77 31.06 -7.09
CA SER A 637 -8.48 30.66 -5.70
C SER A 637 -7.19 29.85 -5.57
N ALA A 638 -6.77 29.09 -6.59
CA ALA A 638 -5.53 28.33 -6.56
C ALA A 638 -4.29 29.25 -6.51
N GLN A 639 -4.31 30.39 -7.22
CA GLN A 639 -3.24 31.39 -7.13
C GLN A 639 -3.16 32.00 -5.73
N ALA A 640 -4.30 32.25 -5.08
CA ALA A 640 -4.33 32.75 -3.71
C ALA A 640 -3.79 31.73 -2.69
N VAL A 641 -4.06 30.43 -2.89
CA VAL A 641 -3.45 29.35 -2.09
C VAL A 641 -1.92 29.33 -2.28
N PHE A 642 -1.43 29.44 -3.52
CA PHE A 642 0.00 29.47 -3.80
C PHE A 642 0.72 30.65 -3.12
N GLN A 643 0.12 31.84 -3.16
CA GLN A 643 0.66 33.02 -2.49
C GLN A 643 0.77 32.83 -0.98
N ARG A 644 -0.26 32.23 -0.34
CA ARG A 644 -0.22 31.88 1.09
C ARG A 644 0.88 30.88 1.43
N LEU A 645 1.03 29.82 0.61
CA LEU A 645 2.14 28.85 0.78
C LEU A 645 3.52 29.52 0.72
N ARG A 646 3.67 30.58 -0.08
CA ARG A 646 4.94 31.32 -0.24
C ARG A 646 5.18 32.39 0.82
N GLN A 647 4.18 32.82 1.60
CA GLN A 647 4.35 33.88 2.59
C GLN A 647 5.53 33.62 3.55
N PRO A 648 5.71 32.40 4.11
CA PRO A 648 6.84 32.11 5.01
C PRO A 648 8.22 32.21 4.34
N CYS A 649 8.29 32.20 3.01
CA CYS A 649 9.55 32.27 2.26
C CYS A 649 9.99 33.70 1.92
N GLN A 650 9.13 34.69 2.12
CA GLN A 650 9.40 36.10 1.83
C GLN A 650 9.88 36.74 3.14
N GLY A 651 11.19 36.71 3.39
CA GLY A 651 11.76 37.28 4.61
C GLY A 651 11.47 38.78 4.73
N ASP A 652 11.32 39.28 5.96
CA ASP A 652 11.43 40.69 6.30
C ASP A 652 12.89 41.13 6.10
N ASP A 653 13.25 41.55 4.90
CA ASP A 653 14.23 42.62 4.63
C ASP A 653 14.54 42.67 3.12
N GLY A 654 14.55 43.89 2.58
CA GLY A 654 14.82 44.21 1.17
C GLY A 654 16.26 43.95 0.73
N ALA A 655 16.78 42.74 0.93
CA ALA A 655 18.01 42.27 0.30
C ALA A 655 17.64 41.31 -0.84
N GLU A 656 18.21 41.56 -2.02
CA GLU A 656 18.21 40.64 -3.16
C GLU A 656 18.91 39.32 -2.78
N GLY A 657 18.20 38.46 -2.05
CA GLY A 657 18.69 37.20 -1.50
C GLY A 657 18.07 36.01 -2.24
N TYR A 658 18.92 35.09 -2.66
CA TYR A 658 18.59 33.83 -3.34
C TYR A 658 17.35 33.11 -2.79
N ALA A 659 16.54 32.53 -3.69
CA ALA A 659 15.35 31.71 -3.43
C ALA A 659 15.60 30.37 -2.67
N GLY A 660 16.70 30.27 -1.91
CA GLY A 660 17.07 29.11 -1.10
C GLY A 660 16.31 28.97 0.23
N ALA A 661 15.50 29.96 0.63
CA ALA A 661 14.85 29.99 1.94
C ALA A 661 13.54 29.18 2.06
N CYS A 662 12.90 28.76 0.96
CA CYS A 662 11.70 27.91 1.04
C CYS A 662 12.07 26.45 1.40
N GLY A 663 11.61 25.98 2.57
CA GLY A 663 11.74 24.60 3.02
C GLY A 663 11.11 23.57 2.08
N ALA A 664 11.60 22.32 2.13
CA ALA A 664 11.15 21.22 1.28
C ALA A 664 9.62 20.97 1.28
N PRO A 665 8.90 21.08 2.42
CA PRO A 665 7.45 20.87 2.45
C PRO A 665 6.67 21.88 1.60
N VAL A 666 7.01 23.17 1.68
CA VAL A 666 6.36 24.23 0.88
C VAL A 666 6.53 23.95 -0.62
N ARG A 667 7.72 23.50 -1.03
CA ARG A 667 7.98 23.20 -2.45
C ARG A 667 7.18 21.99 -2.93
N ARG A 668 7.05 20.96 -2.08
CA ARG A 668 6.22 19.77 -2.36
C ARG A 668 4.76 20.15 -2.52
N GLN A 669 4.22 20.96 -1.61
CA GLN A 669 2.85 21.47 -1.66
C GLN A 669 2.60 22.31 -2.92
N ALA A 670 3.53 23.18 -3.28
CA ALA A 670 3.45 23.98 -4.51
C ALA A 670 3.39 23.11 -5.78
N ARG A 671 4.22 22.06 -5.87
CA ARG A 671 4.16 21.11 -6.99
C ARG A 671 2.78 20.44 -7.07
N ARG A 672 2.27 19.91 -5.96
CA ARG A 672 0.96 19.25 -5.92
C ARG A 672 -0.18 20.19 -6.29
N LEU A 673 -0.14 21.44 -5.80
CA LEU A 673 -1.11 22.47 -6.15
C LEU A 673 -1.10 22.76 -7.66
N VAL A 674 0.08 22.99 -8.26
CA VAL A 674 0.19 23.24 -9.71
C VAL A 674 -0.24 22.03 -10.53
N TYR A 675 0.08 20.81 -10.08
CA TYR A 675 -0.38 19.60 -10.74
C TYR A 675 -1.91 19.55 -10.83
N PHE A 676 -2.60 19.69 -9.68
CA PHE A 676 -4.06 19.55 -9.64
C PHE A 676 -4.82 20.74 -10.23
N PHE A 677 -4.31 21.96 -10.06
CA PHE A 677 -5.07 23.19 -10.34
C PHE A 677 -4.49 24.02 -11.49
N GLY A 678 -3.32 23.65 -12.02
CA GLY A 678 -2.66 24.39 -13.09
C GLY A 678 -3.26 24.15 -14.49
N SER A 679 -3.44 25.23 -15.25
CA SER A 679 -3.79 25.18 -16.69
C SER A 679 -2.53 24.86 -17.51
N LEU A 680 -2.24 23.57 -17.60
CA LEU A 680 -0.99 23.03 -18.16
C LEU A 680 -1.21 22.58 -19.61
N GLU A 681 -1.21 23.53 -20.56
CA GLU A 681 -1.59 23.30 -21.97
C GLU A 681 -0.41 23.30 -22.95
N ASP A 682 0.66 24.03 -22.63
CA ASP A 682 1.84 24.16 -23.50
C ASP A 682 2.78 22.94 -23.41
N GLU A 683 3.74 22.84 -24.33
CA GLU A 683 4.72 21.74 -24.36
C GLU A 683 5.56 21.65 -23.07
N LYS A 684 6.00 22.79 -22.53
CA LYS A 684 6.70 22.88 -21.24
C LYS A 684 5.85 22.32 -20.09
N ASP A 685 4.54 22.52 -20.15
CA ASP A 685 3.60 22.15 -19.10
C ASP A 685 3.26 20.66 -19.16
N ARG A 686 3.14 20.11 -20.38
CA ARG A 686 3.04 18.66 -20.60
C ARG A 686 4.27 17.93 -20.06
N ARG A 687 5.46 18.51 -20.21
CA ARG A 687 6.68 17.94 -19.64
C ARG A 687 6.61 17.89 -18.12
N TYR A 688 6.19 18.98 -17.47
CA TYR A 688 5.98 19.00 -16.03
C TYR A 688 4.99 17.90 -15.58
N LEU A 689 3.87 17.73 -16.28
CA LEU A 689 2.91 16.66 -16.00
C LEU A 689 3.56 15.27 -16.10
N SER A 690 4.26 14.98 -17.20
CA SER A 690 4.95 13.71 -17.41
C SER A 690 6.02 13.43 -16.34
N THR A 691 6.77 14.45 -15.92
CA THR A 691 7.73 14.35 -14.82
C THR A 691 7.03 14.11 -13.48
N PHE A 692 5.96 14.84 -13.18
CA PHE A 692 5.21 14.70 -11.92
C PHE A 692 4.61 13.29 -11.76
N ILE A 693 3.99 12.76 -12.81
CA ILE A 693 3.40 11.40 -12.80
C ILE A 693 4.43 10.29 -13.04
N GLN A 694 5.71 10.65 -13.22
CA GLN A 694 6.80 9.74 -13.57
C GLN A 694 6.48 8.83 -14.77
N SER A 695 5.92 9.38 -15.84
CA SER A 695 5.63 8.66 -17.09
C SER A 695 5.76 9.59 -18.30
N PRO A 696 6.84 9.44 -19.10
CA PRO A 696 6.98 10.17 -20.35
C PRO A 696 5.91 9.78 -21.40
N MET A 697 5.39 8.55 -21.39
CA MET A 697 4.52 8.03 -22.44
C MET A 697 3.02 8.02 -22.12
N LEU A 698 2.60 8.25 -20.86
CA LEU A 698 1.17 8.14 -20.51
C LEU A 698 0.31 9.09 -21.33
N LEU A 699 0.63 10.39 -21.33
CA LEU A 699 -0.15 11.40 -22.05
C LEU A 699 -0.21 11.10 -23.56
N GLU A 700 0.90 10.67 -24.16
CA GLU A 700 0.94 10.34 -25.58
C GLU A 700 0.14 9.07 -25.89
N SER A 701 0.23 8.05 -25.04
CA SER A 701 -0.52 6.79 -25.19
C SER A 701 -2.03 7.00 -25.13
N MET A 702 -2.50 7.89 -24.27
CA MET A 702 -3.92 8.22 -24.10
C MET A 702 -4.53 9.00 -25.26
N ARG A 703 -3.72 9.71 -26.06
CA ARG A 703 -4.20 10.43 -27.26
C ARG A 703 -4.71 9.49 -28.35
N PHE A 704 -4.21 8.25 -28.38
CA PHE A 704 -4.58 7.27 -29.38
C PHE A 704 -5.43 6.20 -28.72
N ALA A 705 -6.74 6.49 -28.61
CA ALA A 705 -7.72 5.53 -28.13
C ALA A 705 -8.28 4.68 -29.28
N PRO A 706 -8.70 3.43 -29.02
CA PRO A 706 -9.31 2.58 -30.04
C PRO A 706 -10.59 3.23 -30.60
N GLY A 707 -10.62 3.49 -31.91
CA GLY A 707 -11.83 3.90 -32.62
C GLY A 707 -12.12 5.40 -32.71
N THR A 708 -11.31 6.28 -32.10
CA THR A 708 -11.45 7.74 -32.24
C THR A 708 -10.40 8.34 -33.18
N ASP A 709 -9.12 8.08 -32.91
CA ASP A 709 -7.99 8.65 -33.64
C ASP A 709 -7.00 7.56 -34.06
N THR A 710 -6.82 7.38 -35.37
CA THR A 710 -5.74 6.55 -35.89
C THR A 710 -4.41 7.26 -35.71
N MET A 711 -3.44 6.58 -35.09
CA MET A 711 -2.08 7.12 -34.91
C MET A 711 -1.51 7.59 -36.27
N PRO A 712 -1.14 8.88 -36.42
CA PRO A 712 -0.56 9.38 -37.66
C PRO A 712 0.71 8.60 -38.04
N ARG A 713 0.90 8.32 -39.32
CA ARG A 713 2.05 7.52 -39.82
C ARG A 713 3.42 8.05 -39.35
N LEU A 714 3.55 9.37 -39.23
CA LEU A 714 4.81 9.98 -38.76
C LEU A 714 5.06 9.69 -37.26
N VAL A 715 4.01 9.72 -36.45
CA VAL A 715 4.07 9.41 -35.01
C VAL A 715 4.34 7.92 -34.81
N GLU A 716 3.61 7.06 -35.55
CA GLU A 716 3.83 5.62 -35.56
C GLU A 716 5.28 5.28 -35.94
N ARG A 717 5.79 5.84 -37.04
CA ARG A 717 7.18 5.62 -37.47
C ARG A 717 8.18 6.03 -36.40
N ARG A 718 7.96 7.17 -35.73
CA ARG A 718 8.83 7.65 -34.64
C ARG A 718 8.88 6.64 -33.49
N HIS A 719 7.73 6.19 -32.99
CA HIS A 719 7.70 5.23 -31.88
C HIS A 719 8.19 3.84 -32.29
N ARG A 720 7.88 3.39 -33.51
CA ARG A 720 8.39 2.14 -34.07
C ARG A 720 9.92 2.12 -34.07
N VAL A 721 10.56 3.17 -34.58
CA VAL A 721 12.03 3.27 -34.60
C VAL A 721 12.60 3.21 -33.17
N ARG A 722 12.03 3.95 -32.22
CA ARG A 722 12.46 3.91 -30.81
C ARG A 722 12.37 2.51 -30.21
N VAL A 723 11.25 1.82 -30.43
CA VAL A 723 11.04 0.44 -29.95
C VAL A 723 12.05 -0.51 -30.59
N LEU A 724 12.21 -0.47 -31.92
CA LEU A 724 13.15 -1.34 -32.63
C LEU A 724 14.60 -1.11 -32.19
N GLN A 725 14.99 0.14 -31.89
CA GLN A 725 16.32 0.45 -31.37
C GLN A 725 16.58 -0.20 -30.01
N VAL A 726 15.60 -0.17 -29.11
CA VAL A 726 15.71 -0.84 -27.80
C VAL A 726 15.72 -2.37 -27.96
N LEU A 727 14.93 -2.92 -28.89
CA LEU A 727 14.98 -4.35 -29.22
C LEU A 727 16.35 -4.76 -29.78
N GLN A 728 16.94 -3.92 -30.63
CA GLN A 728 18.25 -4.16 -31.22
C GLN A 728 19.35 -4.22 -30.15
N GLU A 729 19.28 -3.31 -29.17
CA GLU A 729 20.15 -3.34 -27.99
C GLU A 729 19.97 -4.65 -27.21
N PHE A 730 18.72 -5.09 -26.97
CA PHE A 730 18.45 -6.33 -26.25
C PHE A 730 18.98 -7.57 -27.02
N PHE A 731 18.83 -7.59 -28.34
CA PHE A 731 19.26 -8.74 -29.16
C PHE A 731 20.78 -8.82 -29.32
N THR A 732 21.48 -7.68 -29.37
CA THR A 732 22.94 -7.63 -29.59
C THR A 732 23.75 -7.41 -28.31
N GLY A 733 23.11 -6.94 -27.24
CA GLY A 733 23.78 -6.50 -26.01
C GLY A 733 24.46 -5.13 -26.12
N ILE A 734 24.23 -4.36 -27.20
CA ILE A 734 24.98 -3.13 -27.49
C ILE A 734 24.06 -1.93 -27.66
N ARG A 735 24.31 -0.89 -26.86
CA ARG A 735 23.52 0.34 -26.83
C ARG A 735 23.85 1.27 -28.01
N LEU A 736 22.82 1.64 -28.76
CA LEU A 736 22.92 2.52 -29.92
C LEU A 736 22.76 4.01 -29.55
N PRO A 737 23.46 4.93 -30.23
CA PRO A 737 23.25 6.37 -30.10
C PRO A 737 21.83 6.79 -30.50
N GLU A 738 21.34 7.88 -29.91
CA GLU A 738 20.10 8.55 -30.33
C GLU A 738 20.15 8.94 -31.81
N ASP A 739 19.00 8.86 -32.49
CA ASP A 739 18.79 9.28 -33.88
C ASP A 739 19.59 8.54 -34.98
N GLN A 740 20.23 7.41 -34.66
CA GLN A 740 20.64 6.46 -35.70
C GLN A 740 19.40 5.85 -36.35
N GLY A 741 19.22 6.11 -37.65
CA GLY A 741 18.16 5.48 -38.43
C GLY A 741 18.23 3.95 -38.32
N MET A 742 17.14 3.33 -37.92
CA MET A 742 17.00 1.87 -37.89
C MET A 742 16.29 1.40 -39.17
N ASP A 743 17.09 0.90 -40.12
CA ASP A 743 16.57 0.30 -41.36
C ASP A 743 16.28 -1.20 -41.18
N HIS A 744 17.04 -1.87 -40.31
CA HIS A 744 16.93 -3.31 -40.06
C HIS A 744 17.03 -3.61 -38.55
N LEU A 745 16.35 -4.68 -38.13
CA LEU A 745 16.48 -5.31 -36.83
C LEU A 745 17.24 -6.63 -36.98
N TYR A 746 18.43 -6.72 -36.38
CA TYR A 746 19.30 -7.89 -36.39
C TYR A 746 19.17 -8.71 -35.12
N ILE A 747 19.01 -10.02 -35.26
CA ILE A 747 19.10 -10.99 -34.17
C ILE A 747 20.46 -11.69 -34.29
N THR A 748 21.31 -11.55 -33.27
CA THR A 748 22.67 -12.11 -33.31
C THR A 748 22.87 -13.23 -32.30
N LEU A 749 23.93 -14.02 -32.52
CA LEU A 749 24.42 -14.99 -31.54
C LEU A 749 25.20 -14.26 -30.44
N ASN A 750 24.48 -13.76 -29.44
CA ASN A 750 25.07 -13.07 -28.29
C ASN A 750 25.63 -14.08 -27.26
N ARG A 751 26.92 -13.96 -26.90
CA ARG A 751 27.54 -14.76 -25.84
C ARG A 751 27.50 -13.96 -24.54
N ARG A 752 26.88 -14.52 -23.50
CA ARG A 752 26.60 -13.84 -22.21
C ARG A 752 27.83 -13.18 -21.56
N ASP A 753 29.05 -13.63 -21.88
CA ASP A 753 30.30 -13.18 -21.24
C ASP A 753 31.25 -12.38 -22.17
N GLY A 754 30.81 -11.96 -23.37
CA GLY A 754 31.72 -11.35 -24.37
C GLY A 754 31.17 -10.11 -25.07
N ASN A 755 31.75 -8.94 -24.78
CA ASN A 755 31.58 -7.72 -25.58
C ASN A 755 32.39 -7.82 -26.90
N ALA A 756 32.01 -8.74 -27.77
CA ALA A 756 32.61 -8.86 -29.09
C ALA A 756 32.02 -7.77 -30.01
N ALA A 757 32.89 -6.94 -30.60
CA ALA A 757 32.50 -5.92 -31.57
C ALA A 757 31.94 -6.51 -32.88
N THR A 758 32.12 -7.81 -33.11
CA THR A 758 31.60 -8.53 -34.27
C THR A 758 30.80 -9.74 -33.80
N GLN A 759 29.56 -9.87 -34.27
CA GLN A 759 28.63 -10.93 -33.86
C GLN A 759 28.04 -11.65 -35.07
N VAL A 760 27.72 -12.94 -34.97
CA VAL A 760 27.08 -13.69 -36.07
C VAL A 760 25.60 -13.32 -36.12
N VAL A 761 25.10 -12.95 -37.30
CA VAL A 761 23.68 -12.68 -37.55
C VAL A 761 22.94 -13.99 -37.76
N LEU A 762 21.91 -14.24 -36.95
CA LEU A 762 21.02 -15.39 -37.06
C LEU A 762 19.79 -15.08 -37.94
N ALA A 763 19.29 -13.84 -37.86
CA ALA A 763 18.20 -13.34 -38.68
C ALA A 763 18.24 -11.81 -38.75
N ASP A 764 17.69 -11.25 -39.82
CA ASP A 764 17.47 -9.81 -39.99
C ASP A 764 16.09 -9.54 -40.58
N PHE A 765 15.49 -8.42 -40.18
CA PHE A 765 14.15 -7.99 -40.57
C PHE A 765 14.18 -6.51 -40.92
N ARG A 766 13.47 -6.09 -41.96
CA ARG A 766 13.38 -4.66 -42.32
C ARG A 766 12.49 -3.95 -41.32
N ALA A 767 12.86 -2.74 -40.92
CA ALA A 767 12.06 -1.95 -39.98
C ALA A 767 10.64 -1.64 -40.50
N GLU A 768 10.43 -1.65 -41.82
CA GLU A 768 9.13 -1.44 -42.47
C GLU A 768 8.18 -2.64 -42.36
N GLU A 769 8.71 -3.84 -42.09
CA GLU A 769 7.93 -5.07 -41.85
C GLU A 769 7.25 -5.05 -40.48
N PHE A 770 7.57 -4.07 -39.63
CA PHE A 770 6.96 -3.87 -38.33
C PHE A 770 5.98 -2.69 -38.35
N ARG A 771 4.89 -2.82 -37.59
CA ARG A 771 3.92 -1.73 -37.38
C ARG A 771 3.46 -1.71 -35.94
N ILE A 772 3.22 -0.51 -35.42
CA ILE A 772 2.51 -0.33 -34.16
C ILE A 772 1.02 -0.14 -34.45
N GLU A 773 0.20 -0.99 -33.86
CA GLU A 773 -1.26 -0.92 -33.90
C GLU A 773 -1.78 -0.56 -32.50
N VAL A 774 -2.90 0.15 -32.44
CA VAL A 774 -3.62 0.41 -31.18
C VAL A 774 -4.86 -0.46 -31.15
N LEU A 775 -4.95 -1.34 -30.16
CA LEU A 775 -6.06 -2.28 -29.98
C LEU A 775 -6.84 -1.94 -28.72
N PRO A 776 -8.17 -2.18 -28.68
CA PRO A 776 -8.91 -2.12 -27.43
C PRO A 776 -8.44 -3.20 -26.47
N ARG A 777 -8.29 -2.84 -25.19
CA ARG A 777 -7.94 -3.79 -24.12
C ARG A 777 -8.98 -4.88 -23.92
N TYR A 778 -10.24 -4.60 -24.23
CA TYR A 778 -11.30 -5.58 -24.18
C TYR A 778 -12.31 -5.30 -25.32
N GLN A 779 -12.41 -6.24 -26.26
CA GLN A 779 -13.23 -6.13 -27.46
C GLN A 779 -14.72 -6.37 -27.15
N GLY A 780 -15.58 -5.77 -27.97
CA GLY A 780 -17.04 -5.93 -27.85
C GLY A 780 -17.69 -5.15 -26.71
N VAL A 781 -16.93 -4.32 -25.99
CA VAL A 781 -17.40 -3.54 -24.85
C VAL A 781 -16.91 -2.09 -24.94
N PRO A 782 -17.77 -1.07 -24.73
CA PRO A 782 -17.37 0.32 -24.88
C PRO A 782 -16.42 0.80 -23.76
N HIS A 783 -15.66 1.87 -24.04
CA HIS A 783 -14.75 2.57 -23.11
C HIS A 783 -13.58 1.74 -22.56
N THR A 784 -13.01 0.85 -23.38
CA THR A 784 -11.81 0.10 -22.98
C THR A 784 -10.59 0.85 -23.51
N GLY A 785 -9.64 1.20 -22.62
CA GLY A 785 -8.43 1.91 -23.01
C GLY A 785 -7.65 1.18 -24.11
N GLY A 786 -6.74 1.89 -24.78
CA GLY A 786 -5.88 1.31 -25.81
C GLY A 786 -4.70 0.53 -25.23
N ILE A 787 -4.28 -0.52 -25.94
CA ILE A 787 -2.95 -1.12 -25.80
C ILE A 787 -2.23 -1.03 -27.14
N TRP A 788 -0.97 -0.60 -27.10
CA TRP A 788 -0.14 -0.56 -28.31
C TRP A 788 0.44 -1.95 -28.53
N ARG A 789 0.47 -2.41 -29.78
CA ARG A 789 1.00 -3.72 -30.15
C ARG A 789 1.97 -3.54 -31.31
N LEU A 790 3.21 -4.00 -31.12
CA LEU A 790 4.15 -4.14 -32.23
C LEU A 790 3.83 -5.45 -32.94
N ARG A 791 3.56 -5.38 -34.25
CA ARG A 791 3.29 -6.54 -35.10
C ARG A 791 4.26 -6.56 -36.27
N HIS A 792 4.81 -7.73 -36.55
CA HIS A 792 5.52 -8.05 -37.77
C HIS A 792 4.57 -8.62 -38.83
N GLU A 793 4.86 -8.45 -40.12
CA GLU A 793 4.03 -8.93 -41.24
C GLU A 793 3.75 -10.44 -41.23
N SER A 794 4.64 -11.24 -40.62
CA SER A 794 4.41 -12.69 -40.42
C SER A 794 3.33 -13.03 -39.38
N GLY A 795 2.81 -12.04 -38.66
CA GLY A 795 1.82 -12.20 -37.58
C GLY A 795 2.42 -12.28 -36.17
N VAL A 796 3.74 -12.39 -36.03
CA VAL A 796 4.42 -12.31 -34.72
C VAL A 796 4.19 -10.93 -34.11
N ALA A 797 3.74 -10.88 -32.86
CA ALA A 797 3.38 -9.63 -32.21
C ALA A 797 3.75 -9.62 -30.72
N MET A 798 3.90 -8.42 -30.17
CA MET A 798 4.16 -8.17 -28.76
C MET A 798 3.43 -6.92 -28.28
N ASP A 799 2.83 -7.02 -27.09
CA ASP A 799 2.18 -5.88 -26.44
C ASP A 799 3.21 -4.92 -25.84
N LEU A 800 2.98 -3.64 -26.09
CA LEU A 800 3.72 -2.49 -25.60
C LEU A 800 2.84 -1.79 -24.56
N ASP A 801 2.74 -2.37 -23.36
CA ASP A 801 2.10 -1.70 -22.23
C ASP A 801 2.85 -0.42 -21.84
N LEU A 802 2.20 0.44 -21.03
CA LEU A 802 2.75 1.74 -20.70
C LEU A 802 4.12 1.64 -20.03
N PHE A 803 4.30 0.68 -19.11
CA PHE A 803 5.58 0.48 -18.43
C PHE A 803 6.70 0.20 -19.44
N PHE A 804 6.46 -0.68 -20.42
CA PHE A 804 7.45 -0.95 -21.47
C PHE A 804 7.68 0.27 -22.36
N LEU A 805 6.64 1.04 -22.70
CA LEU A 805 6.78 2.28 -23.46
C LEU A 805 7.61 3.34 -22.70
N ASP A 806 7.38 3.49 -21.40
CA ASP A 806 8.15 4.39 -20.53
C ASP A 806 9.61 3.95 -20.43
N PHE A 807 9.85 2.63 -20.31
CA PHE A 807 11.20 2.07 -20.38
C PHE A 807 11.89 2.41 -21.71
N VAL A 808 11.21 2.20 -22.83
CA VAL A 808 11.73 2.52 -24.17
C VAL A 808 12.06 4.01 -24.29
N ALA A 809 11.17 4.89 -23.81
CA ALA A 809 11.38 6.34 -23.87
C ALA A 809 12.62 6.78 -23.06
N ARG A 810 12.72 6.35 -21.80
CA ARG A 810 13.87 6.67 -20.92
C ARG A 810 15.18 6.08 -21.46
N ARG A 811 15.13 4.84 -21.97
CA ARG A 811 16.31 4.17 -22.53
C ARG A 811 16.79 4.86 -23.81
N TYR A 812 15.85 5.33 -24.64
CA TYR A 812 16.15 6.12 -25.82
C TYR A 812 16.81 7.44 -25.43
N GLU A 813 16.29 8.17 -24.44
CA GLU A 813 16.80 9.48 -23.96
C GLU A 813 18.10 9.39 -23.11
N GLY A 814 18.84 8.29 -23.20
CA GLY A 814 20.14 8.19 -22.55
C GLY A 814 20.12 7.80 -21.07
N GLU A 815 18.96 7.73 -20.41
CA GLU A 815 18.86 7.42 -18.97
C GLU A 815 19.43 6.03 -18.63
N ILE A 816 20.00 5.91 -17.41
CA ILE A 816 20.32 4.62 -16.80
C ILE A 816 19.00 4.04 -16.30
N ALA A 817 18.24 3.44 -17.22
CA ALA A 817 16.99 2.78 -16.89
C ALA A 817 17.25 1.57 -15.97
N GLN A 818 16.32 1.30 -15.04
CA GLN A 818 16.33 0.09 -14.20
C GLN A 818 16.37 -1.17 -15.09
N GLU A 819 16.99 -2.24 -14.59
CA GLU A 819 16.99 -3.53 -15.29
C GLU A 819 15.54 -3.98 -15.57
N LEU A 820 15.31 -4.51 -16.78
CA LEU A 820 14.01 -5.07 -17.16
C LEU A 820 13.62 -6.16 -16.16
N THR A 821 12.40 -6.10 -15.63
CA THR A 821 11.89 -7.17 -14.76
C THR A 821 11.90 -8.50 -15.52
N ALA A 822 12.02 -9.62 -14.78
CA ALA A 822 12.04 -10.96 -15.37
C ALA A 822 10.87 -11.22 -16.33
N TYR A 823 9.71 -10.61 -16.06
CA TYR A 823 8.52 -10.68 -16.91
C TYR A 823 8.73 -10.05 -18.30
N TYR A 824 9.33 -8.86 -18.38
CA TYR A 824 9.59 -8.21 -19.67
C TYR A 824 10.74 -8.88 -20.42
N ALA A 825 11.77 -9.35 -19.72
CA ALA A 825 12.85 -10.12 -20.32
C ALA A 825 12.30 -11.40 -21.01
N ASP A 826 11.41 -12.13 -20.35
CA ASP A 826 10.75 -13.30 -20.93
C ASP A 826 9.85 -12.93 -22.12
N ARG A 827 9.07 -11.84 -22.04
CA ARG A 827 8.26 -11.36 -23.17
C ARG A 827 9.11 -11.04 -24.40
N LEU A 828 10.24 -10.36 -24.22
CA LEU A 828 11.18 -10.03 -25.29
C LEU A 828 11.81 -11.29 -25.91
N GLU A 829 12.20 -12.27 -25.08
CA GLU A 829 12.73 -13.54 -25.57
C GLU A 829 11.67 -14.33 -26.35
N ARG A 830 10.41 -14.39 -25.90
CA ARG A 830 9.33 -15.02 -26.68
C ARG A 830 9.13 -14.36 -28.04
N PHE A 831 9.16 -13.02 -28.08
CA PHE A 831 9.05 -12.26 -29.33
C PHE A 831 10.22 -12.57 -30.29
N LYS A 832 11.46 -12.57 -29.77
CA LYS A 832 12.67 -12.96 -30.51
C LYS A 832 12.59 -14.38 -31.07
N VAL A 833 12.15 -15.35 -30.26
CA VAL A 833 11.97 -16.75 -30.68
C VAL A 833 10.90 -16.85 -31.77
N GLY A 834 9.80 -16.11 -31.65
CA GLY A 834 8.77 -16.02 -32.68
C GLY A 834 9.32 -15.54 -34.02
N LEU A 835 10.11 -14.46 -34.01
CA LEU A 835 10.78 -13.96 -35.22
C LEU A 835 11.75 -14.99 -35.81
N LEU A 836 12.59 -15.63 -34.99
CA LEU A 836 13.53 -16.66 -35.46
C LEU A 836 12.84 -17.85 -36.15
N ARG A 837 11.68 -18.29 -35.65
CA ARG A 837 10.88 -19.36 -36.28
C ARG A 837 10.41 -18.97 -37.67
N THR A 838 9.95 -17.73 -37.85
CA THR A 838 9.49 -17.25 -39.17
C THR A 838 10.61 -17.28 -40.21
N ARG A 839 11.87 -17.06 -39.79
CA ARG A 839 13.03 -17.14 -40.68
C ARG A 839 13.40 -18.59 -41.04
N GLN A 840 13.26 -19.53 -40.11
CA GLN A 840 13.47 -20.96 -40.37
C GLN A 840 12.44 -21.52 -41.35
N GLU A 841 11.18 -21.10 -41.23
CA GLU A 841 10.09 -21.50 -42.14
C GLU A 841 10.26 -20.94 -43.55
N ALA A 842 10.93 -19.78 -43.70
CA ALA A 842 11.26 -19.17 -44.99
C ALA A 842 12.41 -19.88 -45.75
N GLY A 843 12.95 -20.97 -45.20
CA GLY A 843 14.05 -21.77 -45.77
C GLY A 843 15.39 -21.53 -45.05
N PRO A 844 16.28 -22.55 -44.99
CA PRO A 844 17.56 -22.43 -44.30
C PRO A 844 18.41 -21.32 -44.92
N PRO A 845 19.21 -20.58 -44.12
CA PRO A 845 20.25 -19.73 -44.67
C PRO A 845 21.17 -20.55 -45.58
N ASP A 846 21.73 -19.93 -46.62
CA ASP A 846 22.70 -20.58 -47.50
C ASP A 846 23.85 -21.14 -46.63
N GLU A 847 24.02 -22.46 -46.60
CA GLU A 847 24.97 -23.14 -45.70
C GLU A 847 26.42 -22.70 -45.96
N ASN A 848 26.67 -22.12 -47.13
CA ASN A 848 27.96 -21.58 -47.53
C ASN A 848 28.07 -20.06 -47.31
N GLN A 849 27.15 -19.42 -46.59
CA GLN A 849 27.23 -17.99 -46.27
C GLN A 849 27.04 -17.70 -44.78
N LEU A 850 27.91 -16.86 -44.25
CA LEU A 850 27.88 -16.35 -42.89
C LEU A 850 27.75 -14.83 -42.93
N ARG A 851 26.80 -14.27 -42.17
CA ARG A 851 26.66 -12.82 -41.99
C ARG A 851 27.16 -12.41 -40.62
N LEU A 852 28.03 -11.42 -40.58
CA LEU A 852 28.58 -10.85 -39.36
C LEU A 852 28.11 -9.41 -39.19
N LEU A 853 27.63 -9.06 -38.01
CA LEU A 853 27.33 -7.69 -37.62
C LEU A 853 28.56 -7.13 -36.90
N ARG A 854 29.31 -6.27 -37.59
CA ARG A 854 30.41 -5.49 -37.01
C ARG A 854 29.86 -4.17 -36.48
N ILE A 855 30.35 -3.76 -35.32
CA ILE A 855 29.99 -2.51 -34.68
C ILE A 855 31.22 -1.63 -34.68
N GLY A 856 31.14 -0.56 -35.47
CA GLY A 856 32.21 0.42 -35.61
C GLY A 856 32.48 1.19 -34.32
N PRO A 857 33.63 1.88 -34.21
CA PRO A 857 33.95 2.74 -33.08
C PRO A 857 32.96 3.92 -32.90
N ASP A 858 32.22 4.26 -33.95
CA ASP A 858 31.11 5.22 -33.95
C ASP A 858 29.75 4.59 -33.62
N ARG A 859 29.75 3.31 -33.18
CA ARG A 859 28.58 2.48 -32.89
C ARG A 859 27.63 2.30 -34.08
N ARG A 860 28.10 2.43 -35.32
CA ARG A 860 27.31 2.05 -36.49
C ARG A 860 27.42 0.55 -36.76
N PHE A 861 26.32 -0.03 -37.22
CA PHE A 861 26.30 -1.40 -37.71
C PHE A 861 26.82 -1.47 -39.13
N GLU A 862 27.66 -2.47 -39.36
CA GLU A 862 28.14 -2.87 -40.67
C GLU A 862 27.94 -4.37 -40.81
N VAL A 863 27.22 -4.77 -41.84
CA VAL A 863 27.02 -6.19 -42.15
C VAL A 863 28.14 -6.62 -43.08
N ILE A 864 28.89 -7.62 -42.65
CA ILE A 864 29.94 -8.26 -43.43
C ILE A 864 29.41 -9.61 -43.91
N GLU A 865 29.45 -9.85 -45.21
CA GLU A 865 29.05 -11.13 -45.81
C GLU A 865 30.28 -11.98 -46.08
N VAL A 866 30.27 -13.23 -45.60
CA VAL A 866 31.38 -14.16 -45.70
C VAL A 866 30.93 -15.44 -46.39
N ALA A 867 31.55 -15.80 -47.50
CA ALA A 867 31.39 -17.10 -48.13
C ALA A 867 32.27 -18.14 -47.42
N ILE A 868 31.69 -19.31 -47.16
CA ILE A 868 32.38 -20.50 -46.69
C ILE A 868 32.68 -21.34 -47.93
N THR A 869 33.96 -21.48 -48.25
CA THR A 869 34.44 -22.29 -49.39
C THR A 869 35.30 -23.44 -48.88
N ASP A 870 35.53 -24.45 -49.72
CA ASP A 870 36.44 -25.57 -49.42
C ASP A 870 37.89 -25.11 -49.13
N GLN A 871 38.26 -23.88 -49.52
CA GLN A 871 39.59 -23.29 -49.32
C GLN A 871 39.67 -22.29 -48.14
N GLY A 872 38.55 -21.97 -47.48
CA GLY A 872 38.49 -21.05 -46.35
C GLY A 872 37.32 -20.07 -46.39
N LEU A 873 37.41 -19.01 -45.57
CA LEU A 873 36.42 -17.94 -45.48
C LEU A 873 36.80 -16.78 -46.40
N GLU A 874 35.90 -16.37 -47.31
CA GLU A 874 36.09 -15.25 -48.22
C GLU A 874 35.09 -14.12 -47.91
N VAL A 875 35.58 -12.91 -47.68
CA VAL A 875 34.71 -11.74 -47.43
C VAL A 875 34.17 -11.22 -48.76
N LEU A 876 32.86 -11.31 -48.95
CA LEU A 876 32.17 -10.89 -50.17
C LEU A 876 31.87 -9.39 -50.18
N ARG A 877 31.53 -8.83 -49.01
CA ARG A 877 31.25 -7.40 -48.84
C ARG A 877 31.39 -6.96 -47.40
#